data_AF-A0A2E0VMQ4-F1
#
_entry.id   AF-A0A2E0VMQ4-F1
#
_cell.length_a   1.000
_cell.length_b   1.000
_cell.length_c   1.000
_cell.angle_alpha   90.00
_cell.angle_beta   90.00
_cell.angle_gamma   90.00
#
_symmetry.space_group_name_H-M   'P 1'
#
loop_
_entity.id
_entity.type
_entity.pdbx_description
1 polymer ?
#
loop_
_entity_poly.entity_id
_entity_poly.type
_entity_poly.pdbx_seq_one_letter_code
_entity_poly.pdbx_strand_id
1 'polypeptide(L)'
;MATDRQLSKNLDLISDPVIILNQGLLVYLNPAALNLLDYDSAHDLEGLSLLDISADLDKSRLKSYLSAVSADYPDQPEAKLDISLVRADGGTIPAALSASKMRYQGENAHLCTIEGTAQAPQPFFGTKLNEDNAEIIVQEGVIIAFTPAFATLLGYDNASLPDATLLLDITAKQDKPRARELLYPDPRKADTDQLANQRLSLTGPQVDEIPALVTREEVQFNNQPALKLSFEKYHPPTVRHRLSGRPWAFYIATVCLAFLMIAPAAPLLNLNINNVPKVYLPPDAPAVVIDEEVREIFPNDQGMVFLFEGVALFSDGFLSALDALTSDLESHAEVEKVYSLTNQDHITGTDEDFWVEPLIDLDELADWSEAERRERATGDRFALRSLISPDGNAIAIIVIPHTLDDSFGRIALQNDILELIDRRDLTNYLSAEAGQITTDVAQTLEFLGQMTLFVPLTVLVGIALIWLLFHRILAVTLSLLAIWAVVGASVALFPLFGIPFNLISSILPSLLSALTIAALVHLFNALKLASRRGKTGKSRIAAALEQVRRPALFNALTTMAGFASLGLSDIPPIKSLGLTTATGVALIYAVVFHVMPPILAHMDKRPWGGGGGKPNILDRMVTGTFHIGTRYPLPTLLMGAILIAAGTPYLAKIEVETNLLEFFSPGHKVRTDTEHLEEKLSGTGSLDVVFTADEQGGLSNPRYLQMIREFQSWAENREDVDKTTALTDFVEEMNWGFHSQESRHRRIPDNPELISQYLFVYDGTDLFDYSDETFTTGRVTLSINVHGAKDIQNLMASIREHLEQHSQDGLEWEIAGLSRMFSDQVDLLIDGQIKSLIGALGIIFLLMFIQWRSLKDSVVCMFPNLAPVLLIFIMMGIFSIWLDVATAMIASVAAGIAIDDTIHLFHGFISRRRRGASLATAIARTYHHAGRAVMTTTVILCAQFSILVLSDFVPIKHFGLLTSIGMFAALVFDLILFPAILMVAYRHVPVVRSFAKEPGVSSPQPKDLL
;
A
#
# COMPACT_ATOMS: atom_id res chain seq x y z
N MET A 1 -35.76 79.44 -39.13
CA MET A 1 -34.31 79.12 -39.27
C MET A 1 -33.68 78.48 -38.03
N ALA A 2 -34.32 78.47 -36.84
CA ALA A 2 -33.80 77.77 -35.66
C ALA A 2 -34.27 76.30 -35.52
N THR A 3 -35.38 75.90 -36.14
CA THR A 3 -35.98 74.56 -36.00
C THR A 3 -35.43 73.52 -36.99
N ASP A 4 -35.13 73.88 -38.24
CA ASP A 4 -34.52 72.95 -39.23
C ASP A 4 -33.13 72.44 -38.81
N ARG A 5 -32.36 73.25 -38.08
CA ARG A 5 -31.05 72.86 -37.54
C ARG A 5 -31.14 71.87 -36.39
N GLN A 6 -32.29 71.77 -35.73
CA GLN A 6 -32.48 70.89 -34.58
C GLN A 6 -32.89 69.48 -35.04
N LEU A 7 -33.68 69.38 -36.13
CA LEU A 7 -34.00 68.11 -36.75
C LEU A 7 -32.81 67.49 -37.48
N SER A 8 -32.03 68.28 -38.24
CA SER A 8 -30.81 67.77 -38.88
C SER A 8 -29.79 67.33 -37.83
N LYS A 9 -29.60 68.10 -36.74
CA LYS A 9 -28.73 67.66 -35.63
C LYS A 9 -29.21 66.37 -34.96
N ASN A 10 -30.52 66.21 -34.74
CA ASN A 10 -31.05 65.00 -34.10
C ASN A 10 -31.03 63.78 -35.05
N LEU A 11 -31.13 63.98 -36.36
CA LEU A 11 -30.96 62.93 -37.37
C LEU A 11 -29.48 62.57 -37.60
N ASP A 12 -28.58 63.56 -37.55
CA ASP A 12 -27.13 63.37 -37.68
C ASP A 12 -26.49 62.75 -36.41
N LEU A 13 -27.18 62.83 -35.26
CA LEU A 13 -26.74 62.23 -33.98
C LEU A 13 -27.11 60.75 -33.84
N ILE A 14 -27.87 60.17 -34.79
CA ILE A 14 -28.42 58.82 -34.68
C ILE A 14 -28.02 58.05 -35.94
N SER A 15 -27.20 57.03 -35.76
CA SER A 15 -26.40 56.46 -36.84
C SER A 15 -27.18 55.76 -37.95
N ASP A 16 -28.45 55.37 -37.74
CA ASP A 16 -29.31 54.72 -38.74
C ASP A 16 -30.82 54.75 -38.33
N PRO A 17 -31.61 55.77 -38.71
CA PRO A 17 -33.06 55.79 -38.46
C PRO A 17 -33.84 55.01 -39.55
N VAL A 18 -34.81 54.16 -39.16
CA VAL A 18 -35.80 53.61 -40.12
C VAL A 18 -37.03 54.50 -40.12
N ILE A 19 -37.32 55.10 -41.26
CA ILE A 19 -38.48 55.97 -41.46
C ILE A 19 -39.48 55.27 -42.36
N ILE A 20 -40.66 54.93 -41.82
CA ILE A 20 -41.77 54.42 -42.62
C ILE A 20 -42.73 55.57 -42.94
N LEU A 21 -43.00 55.78 -44.23
CA LEU A 21 -44.01 56.73 -44.70
C LEU A 21 -45.38 56.05 -44.72
N ASN A 22 -46.31 56.52 -43.89
CA ASN A 22 -47.68 56.00 -43.89
C ASN A 22 -48.68 57.16 -44.03
N GLN A 23 -49.24 57.34 -45.24
CA GLN A 23 -50.22 58.39 -45.56
C GLN A 23 -49.78 59.83 -45.18
N GLY A 24 -48.51 60.16 -45.42
CA GLY A 24 -47.95 61.51 -45.14
C GLY A 24 -47.45 61.71 -43.70
N LEU A 25 -47.45 60.67 -42.86
CA LEU A 25 -46.86 60.67 -41.51
C LEU A 25 -45.45 60.08 -41.52
N LEU A 26 -44.53 60.69 -40.77
CA LEU A 26 -43.18 60.16 -40.52
C LEU A 26 -43.20 59.30 -39.25
N VAL A 27 -42.97 58.00 -39.38
CA VAL A 27 -42.87 57.08 -38.24
C VAL A 27 -41.40 56.73 -38.01
N TYR A 28 -40.91 56.98 -36.79
CA TYR A 28 -39.53 56.75 -36.38
C TYR A 28 -39.41 55.46 -35.56
N LEU A 29 -38.51 54.57 -36.01
CA LEU A 29 -38.07 53.38 -35.29
C LEU A 29 -36.57 53.52 -34.99
N ASN A 30 -36.17 53.29 -33.74
CA ASN A 30 -34.76 53.28 -33.36
C ASN A 30 -34.09 51.93 -33.72
N PRO A 31 -32.75 51.85 -33.78
CA PRO A 31 -32.05 50.61 -34.12
C PRO A 31 -32.31 49.44 -33.16
N ALA A 32 -32.67 49.72 -31.90
CA ALA A 32 -33.06 48.68 -30.95
C ALA A 32 -34.41 48.04 -31.31
N ALA A 33 -35.33 48.80 -31.91
CA ALA A 33 -36.62 48.30 -32.38
C ALA A 33 -36.48 47.36 -33.59
N LEU A 34 -35.52 47.61 -34.50
CA LEU A 34 -35.16 46.69 -35.59
C LEU A 34 -34.77 45.30 -35.07
N ASN A 35 -33.87 45.26 -34.07
CA ASN A 35 -33.45 44.02 -33.43
C ASN A 35 -34.60 43.31 -32.68
N LEU A 36 -35.51 44.08 -32.07
CA LEU A 36 -36.69 43.53 -31.39
C LEU A 36 -37.69 42.91 -32.38
N LEU A 37 -37.85 43.51 -33.55
CA LEU A 37 -38.70 43.01 -34.64
C LEU A 37 -38.05 41.90 -35.47
N ASP A 38 -36.78 41.58 -35.19
CA ASP A 38 -35.98 40.52 -35.85
C ASP A 38 -35.74 40.80 -37.35
N TYR A 39 -35.56 42.07 -37.72
CA TYR A 39 -35.12 42.48 -39.06
C TYR A 39 -33.64 42.84 -39.06
N ASP A 40 -32.89 42.31 -40.03
CA ASP A 40 -31.44 42.44 -40.12
C ASP A 40 -30.99 43.83 -40.61
N SER A 41 -31.82 44.55 -41.38
CA SER A 41 -31.54 45.90 -41.84
C SER A 41 -32.77 46.80 -41.98
N ALA A 42 -32.55 48.11 -41.96
CA ALA A 42 -33.56 49.13 -42.29
C ALA A 42 -34.17 48.94 -43.70
N HIS A 43 -33.39 48.37 -44.63
CA HIS A 43 -33.79 48.15 -46.01
C HIS A 43 -34.87 47.08 -46.14
N ASP A 44 -34.94 46.14 -45.17
CA ASP A 44 -35.96 45.07 -45.14
C ASP A 44 -37.35 45.58 -44.71
N LEU A 45 -37.42 46.81 -44.19
CA LEU A 45 -38.66 47.52 -43.84
C LEU A 45 -39.09 48.51 -44.94
N GLU A 46 -38.30 48.69 -46.00
CA GLU A 46 -38.65 49.62 -47.09
C GLU A 46 -39.89 49.15 -47.86
N GLY A 47 -40.93 50.00 -47.90
CA GLY A 47 -42.19 49.71 -48.59
C GLY A 47 -43.27 49.04 -47.75
N LEU A 48 -42.95 48.59 -46.53
CA LEU A 48 -43.94 48.12 -45.55
C LEU A 48 -44.54 49.31 -44.80
N SER A 49 -45.86 49.34 -44.62
CA SER A 49 -46.52 50.34 -43.80
C SER A 49 -46.52 49.94 -42.32
N LEU A 50 -46.76 50.90 -41.42
CA LEU A 50 -46.92 50.61 -39.98
C LEU A 50 -48.07 49.61 -39.71
N LEU A 51 -49.06 49.55 -40.60
CA LEU A 51 -50.15 48.58 -40.52
C LEU A 51 -49.67 47.17 -40.83
N ASP A 52 -48.69 46.99 -41.71
CA ASP A 52 -48.21 45.67 -42.15
C ASP A 52 -47.40 44.96 -41.07
N ILE A 53 -46.71 45.72 -40.22
CA ILE A 53 -45.91 45.23 -39.09
C ILE A 53 -46.67 45.25 -37.74
N SER A 54 -47.99 45.43 -37.77
CA SER A 54 -48.86 45.41 -36.58
C SER A 54 -49.80 44.19 -36.59
N ALA A 55 -50.15 43.67 -35.41
CA ALA A 55 -51.01 42.50 -35.29
C ALA A 55 -52.45 42.80 -35.78
N ASP A 56 -53.10 41.83 -36.43
CA ASP A 56 -54.41 42.02 -37.11
C ASP A 56 -55.52 42.55 -36.19
N LEU A 57 -55.51 42.19 -34.90
CA LEU A 57 -56.48 42.67 -33.90
C LEU A 57 -56.39 44.18 -33.62
N ASP A 58 -55.22 44.80 -33.85
CA ASP A 58 -54.94 46.21 -33.52
C ASP A 58 -54.97 47.14 -34.75
N LYS A 59 -54.99 46.60 -35.98
CA LYS A 59 -54.95 47.38 -37.22
C LYS A 59 -56.09 48.40 -37.34
N SER A 60 -57.30 48.07 -36.87
CA SER A 60 -58.47 48.97 -36.91
C SER A 60 -58.34 50.17 -35.95
N ARG A 61 -57.80 49.93 -34.75
CA ARG A 61 -57.49 50.97 -33.76
C ARG A 61 -56.35 51.86 -34.21
N LEU A 62 -55.27 51.26 -34.72
CA LEU A 62 -54.12 51.97 -35.26
C LEU A 62 -54.52 52.87 -36.44
N LYS A 63 -55.33 52.36 -37.38
CA LYS A 63 -55.84 53.14 -38.51
C LYS A 63 -56.70 54.33 -38.05
N SER A 64 -57.55 54.13 -37.04
CA SER A 64 -58.39 55.19 -36.48
C SER A 64 -57.55 56.27 -35.78
N TYR A 65 -56.53 55.86 -35.00
CA TYR A 65 -55.60 56.78 -34.33
C TYR A 65 -54.77 57.59 -35.34
N LEU A 66 -54.22 56.95 -36.36
CA LEU A 66 -53.43 57.64 -37.40
C LEU A 66 -54.29 58.62 -38.21
N SER A 67 -55.55 58.27 -38.52
CA SER A 67 -56.48 59.18 -39.19
C SER A 67 -56.90 60.39 -38.33
N ALA A 68 -56.95 60.22 -37.00
CA ALA A 68 -57.22 61.32 -36.08
C ALA A 68 -56.00 62.26 -35.94
N VAL A 69 -54.79 61.70 -35.97
CA VAL A 69 -53.54 62.48 -35.95
C VAL A 69 -53.32 63.29 -37.24
N SER A 70 -53.84 62.83 -38.39
CA SER A 70 -53.68 63.54 -39.68
C SER A 70 -54.76 64.61 -39.96
N ALA A 71 -55.84 64.68 -39.18
CA ALA A 71 -56.91 65.66 -39.36
C ALA A 71 -56.57 66.97 -38.63
N ASP A 72 -56.57 68.09 -39.35
CA ASP A 72 -56.07 69.40 -38.90
C ASP A 72 -57.04 70.10 -37.90
N TYR A 73 -57.27 69.51 -36.71
CA TYR A 73 -57.91 70.14 -35.56
C TYR A 73 -57.15 69.85 -34.25
N PRO A 74 -57.06 70.84 -33.33
CA PRO A 74 -55.98 70.98 -32.36
C PRO A 74 -56.38 70.56 -30.93
N ASP A 75 -55.37 70.41 -30.07
CA ASP A 75 -55.41 70.43 -28.59
C ASP A 75 -55.36 69.13 -27.77
N GLN A 76 -55.10 67.95 -28.35
CA GLN A 76 -54.39 66.81 -27.70
C GLN A 76 -54.33 65.57 -28.62
N PRO A 77 -53.16 64.94 -28.81
CA PRO A 77 -53.04 63.56 -28.34
C PRO A 77 -51.63 63.26 -27.78
N GLU A 78 -51.40 63.55 -26.49
CA GLU A 78 -50.35 62.86 -25.72
C GLU A 78 -50.79 61.46 -25.27
N ALA A 79 -51.89 60.92 -25.82
CA ALA A 79 -52.33 59.58 -25.54
C ALA A 79 -51.43 58.59 -26.29
N LYS A 80 -50.56 57.89 -25.55
CA LYS A 80 -49.86 56.70 -26.03
C LYS A 80 -50.90 55.65 -26.42
N LEU A 81 -50.80 55.12 -27.63
CA LEU A 81 -51.58 53.99 -28.10
C LEU A 81 -50.74 52.72 -27.93
N ASP A 82 -51.13 51.86 -27.01
CA ASP A 82 -50.53 50.54 -26.87
C ASP A 82 -50.96 49.66 -28.06
N ILE A 83 -49.97 49.09 -28.75
CA ILE A 83 -50.13 48.24 -29.92
C ILE A 83 -49.24 47.01 -29.81
N SER A 84 -49.59 45.94 -30.51
CA SER A 84 -48.70 44.79 -30.69
C SER A 84 -48.07 44.79 -32.07
N LEU A 85 -46.73 44.74 -32.13
CA LEU A 85 -45.99 44.63 -33.39
C LEU A 85 -45.65 43.17 -33.69
N VAL A 86 -45.66 42.81 -34.97
CA VAL A 86 -45.36 41.45 -35.46
C VAL A 86 -43.89 41.38 -35.87
N ARG A 87 -43.17 40.40 -35.33
CA ARG A 87 -41.77 40.09 -35.65
C ARG A 87 -41.68 39.33 -36.98
N ALA A 88 -40.50 39.32 -37.60
CA ALA A 88 -40.27 38.60 -38.86
C ALA A 88 -40.51 37.08 -38.75
N ASP A 89 -40.42 36.49 -37.55
CA ASP A 89 -40.69 35.08 -37.25
C ASP A 89 -42.17 34.74 -36.98
N GLY A 90 -43.07 35.75 -37.01
CA GLY A 90 -44.51 35.61 -36.76
C GLY A 90 -44.96 35.78 -35.30
N GLY A 91 -44.04 36.01 -34.36
CA GLY A 91 -44.36 36.34 -32.95
C GLY A 91 -44.79 37.80 -32.76
N THR A 92 -45.45 38.15 -31.64
CA THR A 92 -45.86 39.53 -31.34
C THR A 92 -45.17 40.11 -30.10
N ILE A 93 -44.90 41.42 -30.12
CA ILE A 93 -44.31 42.18 -29.00
C ILE A 93 -45.17 43.40 -28.64
N PRO A 94 -45.35 43.72 -27.35
CA PRO A 94 -46.06 44.92 -26.93
C PRO A 94 -45.21 46.17 -27.12
N ALA A 95 -45.80 47.22 -27.66
CA ALA A 95 -45.17 48.52 -27.87
C ALA A 95 -46.17 49.66 -27.64
N ALA A 96 -45.68 50.86 -27.36
CA ALA A 96 -46.51 52.06 -27.25
C ALA A 96 -46.14 53.05 -28.36
N LEU A 97 -47.16 53.53 -29.08
CA LEU A 97 -47.04 54.54 -30.12
C LEU A 97 -47.46 55.91 -29.58
N SER A 98 -46.65 56.94 -29.78
CA SER A 98 -47.02 58.34 -29.50
C SER A 98 -46.78 59.24 -30.70
N ALA A 99 -47.64 60.23 -30.91
CA ALA A 99 -47.50 61.21 -31.99
C ALA A 99 -47.21 62.61 -31.45
N SER A 100 -46.28 63.32 -32.08
CA SER A 100 -45.93 64.70 -31.75
C SER A 100 -45.97 65.59 -33.00
N LYS A 101 -46.44 66.83 -32.86
CA LYS A 101 -46.56 67.76 -33.99
C LYS A 101 -45.20 68.40 -34.28
N MET A 102 -44.84 68.48 -35.56
CA MET A 102 -43.62 69.13 -36.03
C MET A 102 -43.88 69.95 -37.29
N ARG A 103 -42.88 70.74 -37.72
CA ARG A 103 -42.87 71.37 -39.04
C ARG A 103 -41.68 70.85 -39.82
N TYR A 104 -41.92 70.41 -41.04
CA TYR A 104 -40.88 69.93 -41.95
C TYR A 104 -40.97 70.70 -43.26
N GLN A 105 -39.87 71.36 -43.65
CA GLN A 105 -39.77 72.17 -44.86
C GLN A 105 -40.88 73.26 -45.02
N GLY A 106 -41.39 73.78 -43.91
CA GLY A 106 -42.38 74.86 -43.90
C GLY A 106 -43.84 74.42 -43.85
N GLU A 107 -44.13 73.12 -43.98
CA GLU A 107 -45.47 72.53 -43.83
C GLU A 107 -45.66 71.84 -42.47
N ASN A 108 -46.90 71.71 -42.02
CA ASN A 108 -47.22 70.99 -40.78
C ASN A 108 -47.08 69.48 -41.01
N ALA A 109 -46.35 68.80 -40.13
CA ALA A 109 -46.15 67.34 -40.16
C ALA A 109 -46.27 66.74 -38.76
N HIS A 110 -46.31 65.42 -38.65
CA HIS A 110 -46.35 64.72 -37.35
C HIS A 110 -45.29 63.61 -37.33
N LEU A 111 -44.56 63.54 -36.21
CA LEU A 111 -43.58 62.50 -35.91
C LEU A 111 -44.22 61.49 -34.95
N CYS A 112 -44.33 60.25 -35.39
CA CYS A 112 -44.76 59.14 -34.55
C CYS A 112 -43.56 58.35 -34.04
N THR A 113 -43.45 58.16 -32.73
CA THR A 113 -42.39 57.38 -32.08
C THR A 113 -42.98 56.11 -31.47
N ILE A 114 -42.23 55.00 -31.60
CA ILE A 114 -42.57 53.71 -30.98
C ILE A 114 -41.58 53.40 -29.87
N GLU A 115 -42.09 53.10 -28.68
CA GLU A 115 -41.30 52.68 -27.52
C GLU A 115 -41.64 51.23 -27.15
N GLY A 116 -40.61 50.37 -27.03
CA GLY A 116 -40.78 49.02 -26.48
C GLY A 116 -40.89 49.08 -24.95
N THR A 117 -41.81 48.30 -24.37
CA THR A 117 -42.09 48.32 -22.91
C THR A 117 -41.17 47.42 -22.07
N ALA A 118 -40.12 46.84 -22.66
CA ALA A 118 -39.10 46.10 -21.91
C ALA A 118 -38.14 47.09 -21.22
N GLN A 119 -38.14 47.11 -19.87
CA GLN A 119 -37.23 47.94 -19.07
C GLN A 119 -35.75 47.58 -19.35
N ALA A 120 -35.07 48.44 -20.11
CA ALA A 120 -33.61 48.53 -20.08
C ALA A 120 -33.17 49.20 -18.76
N PRO A 121 -32.05 48.78 -18.15
CA PRO A 121 -31.52 49.44 -16.95
C PRO A 121 -31.23 50.91 -17.24
N GLN A 122 -31.68 51.81 -16.36
CA GLN A 122 -31.44 53.25 -16.53
C GLN A 122 -29.95 53.59 -16.39
N PRO A 123 -29.41 54.50 -17.21
CA PRO A 123 -28.01 54.90 -17.11
C PRO A 123 -27.79 55.71 -15.83
N PHE A 124 -26.86 55.24 -15.00
CA PHE A 124 -26.36 55.96 -13.83
C PHE A 124 -25.23 56.89 -14.29
N PHE A 125 -25.38 58.20 -14.09
CA PHE A 125 -24.32 59.17 -14.40
C PHE A 125 -23.73 59.76 -13.13
N GLY A 126 -22.40 59.67 -13.02
CA GLY A 126 -21.58 60.50 -12.13
C GLY A 126 -21.41 59.96 -10.72
N THR A 127 -20.26 59.32 -10.45
CA THR A 127 -19.60 59.38 -9.13
C THR A 127 -18.14 58.96 -9.27
N LYS A 128 -17.20 59.84 -8.89
CA LYS A 128 -15.79 59.51 -8.68
C LYS A 128 -15.66 58.66 -7.41
N LEU A 129 -15.02 57.51 -7.50
CA LEU A 129 -14.66 56.68 -6.36
C LEU A 129 -13.16 56.44 -6.35
N ASN A 130 -12.59 56.52 -5.15
CA ASN A 130 -11.17 56.28 -4.90
C ASN A 130 -11.09 55.14 -3.87
N GLU A 131 -11.02 53.90 -4.37
CA GLU A 131 -10.62 52.74 -3.58
C GLU A 131 -9.41 52.10 -4.26
N ASP A 132 -8.37 51.80 -3.49
CA ASP A 132 -7.14 51.12 -3.90
C ASP A 132 -6.36 51.73 -5.08
N ASN A 133 -6.21 53.06 -5.11
CA ASN A 133 -5.41 53.78 -6.12
C ASN A 133 -5.79 53.35 -7.55
N ALA A 134 -7.05 53.45 -7.95
CA ALA A 134 -7.47 53.29 -9.35
C ALA A 134 -8.59 54.28 -9.68
N GLU A 135 -8.48 54.99 -10.80
CA GLU A 135 -9.58 55.84 -11.27
C GLU A 135 -10.61 55.00 -12.02
N ILE A 136 -11.88 55.25 -11.70
CA ILE A 136 -13.05 54.52 -12.19
C ILE A 136 -13.89 55.45 -13.08
N ILE A 137 -14.04 55.10 -14.35
CA ILE A 137 -15.05 55.71 -15.23
C ILE A 137 -16.25 54.76 -15.28
N VAL A 138 -17.44 55.28 -14.96
CA VAL A 138 -18.71 54.57 -15.07
C VAL A 138 -19.46 55.10 -16.28
N GLN A 139 -19.69 54.25 -17.28
CA GLN A 139 -20.53 54.59 -18.43
C GLN A 139 -21.37 53.36 -18.82
N GLU A 140 -22.69 53.54 -18.97
CA GLU A 140 -23.63 52.49 -19.42
C GLU A 140 -23.56 51.15 -18.65
N GLY A 141 -23.31 51.17 -17.34
CA GLY A 141 -23.18 49.93 -16.54
C GLY A 141 -21.84 49.22 -16.67
N VAL A 142 -20.86 49.82 -17.37
CA VAL A 142 -19.48 49.35 -17.47
C VAL A 142 -18.57 50.22 -16.60
N ILE A 143 -17.83 49.56 -15.72
CA ILE A 143 -16.81 50.10 -14.82
C ILE A 143 -15.45 49.82 -15.45
N ILE A 144 -14.79 50.86 -15.95
CA ILE A 144 -13.43 50.76 -16.48
C ILE A 144 -12.49 51.29 -15.39
N ALA A 145 -11.63 50.41 -14.86
CA ALA A 145 -10.69 50.75 -13.80
C ALA A 145 -9.25 50.70 -14.30
N PHE A 146 -8.51 51.80 -14.17
CA PHE A 146 -7.08 51.85 -14.44
C PHE A 146 -6.29 52.13 -13.16
N THR A 147 -5.18 51.42 -12.97
CA THR A 147 -4.19 51.84 -11.97
C THR A 147 -3.46 53.11 -12.48
N PRO A 148 -3.09 54.06 -11.60
CA PRO A 148 -2.36 55.27 -11.96
C PRO A 148 -1.10 54.98 -12.76
N ALA A 149 -0.38 53.92 -12.40
CA ALA A 149 0.80 53.47 -13.13
C ALA A 149 0.49 53.07 -14.58
N PHE A 150 -0.66 52.44 -14.82
CA PHE A 150 -1.09 52.05 -16.17
C PHE A 150 -1.64 53.24 -16.96
N ALA A 151 -2.33 54.17 -16.32
CA ALA A 151 -2.78 55.43 -16.93
C ALA A 151 -1.60 56.31 -17.39
N THR A 152 -0.56 56.44 -16.56
CA THR A 152 0.70 57.11 -16.94
C THR A 152 1.38 56.40 -18.09
N LEU A 153 1.33 55.06 -18.12
CA LEU A 153 1.90 54.27 -19.22
C LEU A 153 1.21 54.53 -20.56
N LEU A 154 -0.10 54.81 -20.54
CA LEU A 154 -0.90 55.23 -21.70
C LEU A 154 -0.67 56.71 -22.09
N GLY A 155 0.16 57.46 -21.36
CA GLY A 155 0.49 58.85 -21.66
C GLY A 155 -0.51 59.87 -21.08
N TYR A 156 -1.25 59.52 -20.03
CA TYR A 156 -2.11 60.45 -19.29
C TYR A 156 -1.43 60.96 -18.02
N ASP A 157 -1.40 62.29 -17.83
CA ASP A 157 -0.83 62.95 -16.65
C ASP A 157 -1.86 63.00 -15.50
N ASN A 158 -1.44 62.55 -14.31
CA ASN A 158 -2.18 62.73 -13.03
C ASN A 158 -3.60 62.16 -12.97
N ALA A 159 -3.71 60.84 -13.21
CA ALA A 159 -4.88 60.00 -12.92
C ALA A 159 -6.19 60.37 -13.63
N SER A 160 -6.49 61.63 -13.98
CA SER A 160 -7.72 62.03 -14.63
C SER A 160 -7.74 61.62 -16.10
N LEU A 161 -8.37 60.49 -16.40
CA LEU A 161 -8.94 60.32 -17.72
C LEU A 161 -9.95 61.45 -17.96
N PRO A 162 -10.05 62.01 -19.18
CA PRO A 162 -11.14 62.91 -19.52
C PRO A 162 -12.46 62.21 -19.21
N ASP A 163 -13.41 62.92 -18.57
CA ASP A 163 -14.70 62.43 -18.05
C ASP A 163 -15.61 61.72 -19.10
N ALA A 164 -15.14 61.50 -20.33
CA ALA A 164 -15.89 60.95 -21.45
C ALA A 164 -15.04 60.14 -22.46
N THR A 165 -14.02 59.39 -22.03
CA THR A 165 -13.22 58.56 -22.97
C THR A 165 -13.78 57.13 -23.05
N LEU A 166 -14.35 56.74 -24.20
CA LEU A 166 -14.91 55.39 -24.41
C LEU A 166 -13.79 54.34 -24.56
N LEU A 167 -14.03 53.10 -24.11
CA LEU A 167 -13.08 51.97 -24.30
C LEU A 167 -12.67 51.81 -25.78
N LEU A 168 -13.61 52.01 -26.69
CA LEU A 168 -13.38 51.92 -28.14
C LEU A 168 -12.49 53.03 -28.70
N ASP A 169 -12.31 54.13 -27.97
CA ASP A 169 -11.46 55.25 -28.37
C ASP A 169 -10.01 55.06 -27.94
N ILE A 170 -9.79 54.33 -26.85
CA ILE A 170 -8.47 53.93 -26.35
C ILE A 170 -8.03 52.55 -26.83
N THR A 171 -8.84 51.86 -27.66
CA THR A 171 -8.46 50.59 -28.29
C THR A 171 -7.98 50.82 -29.71
N ALA A 172 -6.85 50.21 -30.07
CA ALA A 172 -6.29 50.25 -31.42
C ALA A 172 -7.31 49.80 -32.46
N LYS A 173 -7.26 50.45 -33.63
CA LYS A 173 -8.26 50.28 -34.70
C LYS A 173 -8.48 48.81 -35.10
N GLN A 174 -7.43 48.00 -35.06
CA GLN A 174 -7.44 46.56 -35.38
C GLN A 174 -8.17 45.69 -34.33
N ASP A 175 -8.20 46.12 -33.07
CA ASP A 175 -8.77 45.35 -31.97
C ASP A 175 -10.15 45.89 -31.51
N LYS A 176 -10.68 46.96 -32.14
CA LYS A 176 -12.03 47.50 -31.88
C LYS A 176 -13.16 46.47 -31.97
N PRO A 177 -13.18 45.51 -32.93
CA PRO A 177 -14.23 44.48 -32.98
C PRO A 177 -14.23 43.58 -31.72
N ARG A 178 -13.05 43.22 -31.21
CA ARG A 178 -12.88 42.41 -29.99
C ARG A 178 -13.26 43.18 -28.73
N ALA A 179 -12.90 44.46 -28.65
CA ALA A 179 -13.34 45.33 -27.56
C ALA A 179 -14.87 45.49 -27.54
N ARG A 180 -15.52 45.51 -28.71
CA ARG A 180 -16.99 45.56 -28.80
C ARG A 180 -17.65 44.26 -28.33
N GLU A 181 -17.07 43.10 -28.65
CA GLU A 181 -17.53 41.79 -28.19
C GLU A 181 -17.37 41.59 -26.66
N LEU A 182 -16.33 42.20 -26.06
CA LEU A 182 -16.14 42.27 -24.61
C LEU A 182 -17.23 43.05 -23.88
N LEU A 183 -17.67 44.16 -24.47
CA LEU A 183 -18.70 45.05 -23.91
C LEU A 183 -20.11 44.49 -24.15
N TYR A 184 -20.35 43.93 -25.33
CA TYR A 184 -21.66 43.45 -25.77
C TYR A 184 -21.50 42.05 -26.41
N PRO A 185 -21.44 40.98 -25.59
CA PRO A 185 -21.27 39.63 -26.10
C PRO A 185 -22.50 39.19 -26.92
N ASP A 186 -22.26 38.54 -28.06
CA ASP A 186 -23.33 37.93 -28.85
C ASP A 186 -23.92 36.72 -28.07
N PRO A 187 -25.21 36.75 -27.70
CA PRO A 187 -25.83 35.69 -26.91
C PRO A 187 -25.88 34.33 -27.65
N ARG A 188 -25.66 34.31 -28.98
CA ARG A 188 -25.62 33.06 -29.77
C ARG A 188 -24.21 32.43 -29.84
N LYS A 189 -23.16 33.13 -29.38
CA LYS A 189 -21.75 32.68 -29.50
C LYS A 189 -20.95 32.65 -28.19
N ALA A 190 -21.52 33.05 -27.06
CA ALA A 190 -20.75 33.24 -25.82
C ALA A 190 -20.63 31.97 -24.95
N ASP A 191 -19.44 31.37 -24.91
CA ASP A 191 -18.91 30.72 -23.70
C ASP A 191 -18.27 31.82 -22.85
N THR A 192 -18.97 32.29 -21.82
CA THR A 192 -18.59 33.50 -21.05
C THR A 192 -17.19 33.40 -20.40
N ASP A 193 -16.70 32.19 -20.13
CA ASP A 193 -15.35 31.94 -19.61
C ASP A 193 -14.24 32.20 -20.64
N GLN A 194 -14.52 32.12 -21.95
CA GLN A 194 -13.53 32.38 -23.00
C GLN A 194 -13.28 33.87 -23.25
N LEU A 195 -14.25 34.73 -22.94
CA LEU A 195 -14.16 36.19 -23.11
C LEU A 195 -13.37 36.87 -21.98
N ALA A 196 -13.02 36.15 -20.91
CA ALA A 196 -12.37 36.69 -19.72
C ALA A 196 -10.88 37.05 -19.90
N ASN A 197 -10.24 36.72 -21.02
CA ASN A 197 -8.81 37.00 -21.26
C ASN A 197 -8.54 37.36 -22.73
N GLN A 198 -9.01 38.54 -23.14
CA GLN A 198 -8.79 39.06 -24.49
C GLN A 198 -7.50 39.89 -24.53
N ARG A 199 -6.73 39.76 -25.61
CA ARG A 199 -5.59 40.64 -25.89
C ARG A 199 -6.09 41.82 -26.71
N LEU A 200 -5.95 43.02 -26.17
CA LEU A 200 -6.28 44.26 -26.85
C LEU A 200 -5.05 45.14 -26.89
N SER A 201 -4.77 45.72 -28.04
CA SER A 201 -3.78 46.79 -28.15
C SER A 201 -4.48 48.10 -27.81
N LEU A 202 -3.99 48.81 -26.80
CA LEU A 202 -4.52 50.12 -26.39
C LEU A 202 -3.67 51.24 -26.97
N THR A 203 -4.29 52.36 -27.29
CA THR A 203 -3.64 53.55 -27.87
C THR A 203 -3.86 54.73 -26.95
N GLY A 204 -2.84 55.57 -26.78
CA GLY A 204 -2.89 56.73 -25.90
C GLY A 204 -2.41 58.01 -26.59
N PRO A 205 -2.56 59.19 -25.97
CA PRO A 205 -2.25 60.49 -26.59
C PRO A 205 -0.77 60.64 -27.00
N GLN A 206 0.13 59.87 -26.37
CA GLN A 206 1.58 59.90 -26.60
C GLN A 206 2.18 58.52 -26.87
N VAL A 207 1.36 57.47 -27.03
CA VAL A 207 1.82 56.10 -27.22
C VAL A 207 1.02 55.42 -28.33
N ASP A 208 1.72 54.97 -29.36
CA ASP A 208 1.11 54.40 -30.57
C ASP A 208 0.33 53.12 -30.26
N GLU A 209 0.94 52.11 -29.63
CA GLU A 209 0.24 50.89 -29.20
C GLU A 209 0.88 50.28 -27.93
N ILE A 210 0.04 49.92 -26.96
CA ILE A 210 0.42 49.19 -25.75
C ILE A 210 -0.40 47.89 -25.73
N PRO A 211 0.25 46.72 -25.84
CA PRO A 211 -0.47 45.46 -25.70
C PRO A 211 -0.92 45.28 -24.25
N ALA A 212 -2.21 45.03 -24.07
CA ALA A 212 -2.85 44.80 -22.77
C ALA A 212 -3.62 43.48 -22.77
N LEU A 213 -3.58 42.79 -21.65
CA LEU A 213 -4.52 41.72 -21.35
C LEU A 213 -5.72 42.34 -20.63
N VAL A 214 -6.92 42.03 -21.11
CA VAL A 214 -8.16 42.57 -20.56
C VAL A 214 -8.95 41.45 -19.91
N THR A 215 -9.20 41.61 -18.62
CA THR A 215 -10.03 40.70 -17.83
C THR A 215 -11.39 41.31 -17.56
N ARG A 216 -12.44 40.54 -17.85
CA ARG A 216 -13.83 40.89 -17.61
C ARG A 216 -14.34 40.16 -16.36
N GLU A 217 -14.90 40.91 -15.42
CA GLU A 217 -15.55 40.40 -14.22
C GLU A 217 -16.92 41.06 -14.05
N GLU A 218 -17.96 40.27 -13.79
CA GLU A 218 -19.27 40.81 -13.42
C GLU A 218 -19.29 41.14 -11.93
N VAL A 219 -19.56 42.40 -11.60
CA VAL A 219 -19.56 42.90 -10.22
C VAL A 219 -20.89 43.55 -9.90
N GLN A 220 -21.23 43.63 -8.62
CA GLN A 220 -22.38 44.42 -8.17
C GLN A 220 -21.89 45.78 -7.69
N PHE A 221 -22.44 46.85 -8.26
CA PHE A 221 -22.15 48.22 -7.87
C PHE A 221 -23.46 48.92 -7.49
N ASN A 222 -23.57 49.41 -6.25
CA ASN A 222 -24.80 49.98 -5.70
C ASN A 222 -26.05 49.09 -5.89
N ASN A 223 -25.92 47.77 -5.63
CA ASN A 223 -26.97 46.77 -5.84
C ASN A 223 -27.50 46.66 -7.29
N GLN A 224 -26.73 47.15 -8.26
CA GLN A 224 -27.00 46.95 -9.68
C GLN A 224 -25.87 46.11 -10.32
N PRO A 225 -26.19 45.25 -11.30
CA PRO A 225 -25.19 44.52 -12.04
C PRO A 225 -24.34 45.49 -12.87
N ALA A 226 -23.02 45.36 -12.78
CA ALA A 226 -22.06 46.17 -13.50
C ALA A 226 -20.92 45.29 -14.04
N LEU A 227 -20.26 45.76 -15.10
CA LEU A 227 -19.15 45.05 -15.71
C LEU A 227 -17.82 45.71 -15.35
N LYS A 228 -16.93 45.01 -14.64
CA LYS A 228 -15.58 45.49 -14.34
C LYS A 228 -14.59 44.99 -15.41
N LEU A 229 -13.93 45.93 -16.09
CA LEU A 229 -12.83 45.64 -16.99
C LEU A 229 -11.51 46.05 -16.33
N SER A 230 -10.59 45.09 -16.17
CA SER A 230 -9.25 45.34 -15.63
C SER A 230 -8.20 45.11 -16.72
N PHE A 231 -7.21 46.01 -16.78
CA PHE A 231 -6.17 46.01 -17.82
C PHE A 231 -4.82 45.75 -17.20
N GLU A 232 -4.08 44.78 -17.75
CA GLU A 232 -2.72 44.45 -17.32
C GLU A 232 -1.77 44.52 -18.52
N LYS A 233 -0.55 45.05 -18.32
CA LYS A 233 0.44 45.22 -19.39
C LYS A 233 0.90 43.86 -19.90
N TYR A 234 0.60 43.54 -21.15
CA TYR A 234 0.97 42.27 -21.77
C TYR A 234 2.41 42.32 -22.30
N HIS A 235 3.32 41.56 -21.70
CA HIS A 235 4.67 41.38 -22.21
C HIS A 235 4.73 40.13 -23.10
N PRO A 236 5.28 40.21 -24.33
CA PRO A 236 5.42 39.02 -25.17
C PRO A 236 6.27 37.96 -24.45
N PRO A 237 5.85 36.67 -24.46
CA PRO A 237 6.53 35.64 -23.69
C PRO A 237 7.91 35.36 -24.28
N THR A 238 8.95 35.92 -23.66
CA THR A 238 10.33 35.48 -23.77
C THR A 238 10.44 33.97 -23.53
N VAL A 239 11.50 33.34 -24.06
CA VAL A 239 11.80 31.91 -23.83
C VAL A 239 11.80 31.58 -22.33
N ARG A 240 12.28 32.49 -21.48
CA ARG A 240 12.24 32.38 -20.02
C ARG A 240 10.81 32.33 -19.44
N HIS A 241 9.86 33.07 -20.01
CA HIS A 241 8.45 33.06 -19.60
C HIS A 241 7.69 31.83 -20.13
N ARG A 242 8.07 31.30 -21.30
CA ARG A 242 7.58 30.00 -21.79
C ARG A 242 8.11 28.84 -20.95
N LEU A 243 9.36 28.93 -20.50
CA LEU A 243 9.96 27.96 -19.58
C LEU A 243 9.37 28.08 -18.17
N SER A 244 9.14 29.28 -17.62
CA SER A 244 8.56 29.44 -16.28
C SER A 244 7.07 29.10 -16.19
N GLY A 245 6.32 29.21 -17.29
CA GLY A 245 4.91 28.80 -17.38
C GLY A 245 4.68 27.30 -17.55
N ARG A 246 5.74 26.51 -17.82
CA ARG A 246 5.64 25.05 -17.95
C ARG A 246 5.46 24.41 -16.57
N PRO A 247 4.64 23.36 -16.45
CA PRO A 247 4.45 22.65 -15.20
C PRO A 247 5.68 21.77 -14.92
N TRP A 248 6.85 22.35 -14.63
CA TRP A 248 8.08 21.58 -14.36
C TRP A 248 7.89 20.54 -13.27
N ALA A 249 7.12 20.87 -12.23
CA ALA A 249 6.74 19.92 -11.20
C ALA A 249 6.01 18.68 -11.76
N PHE A 250 5.17 18.84 -12.80
CA PHE A 250 4.52 17.71 -13.49
C PHE A 250 5.53 16.85 -14.25
N TYR A 251 6.42 17.46 -15.04
CA TYR A 251 7.41 16.72 -15.82
C TYR A 251 8.42 15.99 -14.92
N ILE A 252 8.93 16.67 -13.90
CA ILE A 252 9.85 16.08 -12.92
C ILE A 252 9.15 14.92 -12.21
N ALA A 253 7.93 15.12 -11.70
CA ALA A 253 7.18 14.06 -11.06
C ALA A 253 6.93 12.86 -12.01
N THR A 254 6.59 13.12 -13.27
CA THR A 254 6.34 12.06 -14.26
C THR A 254 7.62 11.27 -14.55
N VAL A 255 8.76 11.95 -14.71
CA VAL A 255 10.07 11.31 -14.89
C VAL A 255 10.49 10.55 -13.65
N CYS A 256 10.31 11.10 -12.45
CA CYS A 256 10.58 10.41 -11.19
C CYS A 256 9.72 9.15 -11.06
N LEU A 257 8.42 9.23 -11.34
CA LEU A 257 7.54 8.06 -11.31
C LEU A 257 7.97 7.02 -12.35
N ALA A 258 8.24 7.42 -13.59
CA ALA A 258 8.73 6.52 -14.64
C ALA A 258 10.07 5.86 -14.26
N PHE A 259 10.99 6.61 -13.67
CA PHE A 259 12.25 6.07 -13.16
C PHE A 259 12.00 5.02 -12.07
N LEU A 260 11.15 5.30 -11.08
CA LEU A 260 10.79 4.33 -10.03
C LEU A 260 10.06 3.09 -10.57
N MET A 261 9.39 3.20 -11.72
CA MET A 261 8.75 2.04 -12.36
C MET A 261 9.76 1.16 -13.11
N ILE A 262 10.79 1.76 -13.73
CA ILE A 262 11.73 1.09 -14.64
C ILE A 262 13.00 0.64 -13.92
N ALA A 263 13.56 1.47 -13.04
CA ALA A 263 14.82 1.20 -12.34
C ALA A 263 14.84 -0.14 -11.58
N PRO A 264 13.74 -0.59 -10.93
CA PRO A 264 13.71 -1.89 -10.27
C PRO A 264 13.81 -3.09 -11.20
N ALA A 265 13.48 -2.94 -12.50
CA ALA A 265 13.38 -4.09 -13.40
C ALA A 265 14.72 -4.83 -13.56
N ALA A 266 15.85 -4.13 -13.60
CA ALA A 266 17.16 -4.78 -13.76
C ALA A 266 17.63 -5.52 -12.50
N PRO A 267 17.60 -4.95 -11.28
CA PRO A 267 17.95 -5.70 -10.07
C PRO A 267 17.03 -6.88 -9.78
N LEU A 268 15.73 -6.76 -10.08
CA LEU A 268 14.76 -7.83 -9.85
C LEU A 268 15.03 -9.10 -10.67
N LEU A 269 15.78 -9.02 -11.78
CA LEU A 269 16.22 -10.20 -12.54
C LEU A 269 17.25 -11.04 -11.76
N ASN A 270 17.94 -10.44 -10.78
CA ASN A 270 18.94 -11.09 -9.94
C ASN A 270 18.41 -11.36 -8.53
N LEU A 271 17.08 -11.42 -8.35
CA LEU A 271 16.48 -11.69 -7.05
C LEU A 271 16.86 -13.11 -6.60
N ASN A 272 17.73 -13.20 -5.59
CA ASN A 272 18.12 -14.47 -4.99
C ASN A 272 17.03 -14.93 -4.01
N ILE A 273 16.37 -16.05 -4.32
CA ILE A 273 15.39 -16.68 -3.42
C ILE A 273 16.10 -17.78 -2.64
N ASN A 274 16.16 -17.63 -1.32
CA ASN A 274 16.88 -18.56 -0.46
C ASN A 274 16.18 -18.72 0.89
N ASN A 275 15.69 -19.93 1.16
CA ASN A 275 15.03 -20.33 2.39
C ASN A 275 15.85 -21.30 3.25
N VAL A 276 17.15 -21.48 2.96
CA VAL A 276 18.01 -22.42 3.71
C VAL A 276 18.11 -21.98 5.18
N PRO A 277 18.05 -22.91 6.16
CA PRO A 277 18.01 -22.60 7.60
C PRO A 277 19.11 -21.64 8.09
N LYS A 278 20.34 -21.75 7.58
CA LYS A 278 21.47 -20.88 7.96
C LYS A 278 21.20 -19.38 7.73
N VAL A 279 20.33 -19.03 6.79
CA VAL A 279 19.98 -17.63 6.49
C VAL A 279 19.20 -16.97 7.63
N TYR A 280 18.61 -17.77 8.54
CA TYR A 280 17.83 -17.31 9.68
C TYR A 280 18.67 -17.01 10.92
N LEU A 281 19.97 -17.32 10.89
CA LEU A 281 20.91 -17.08 11.99
C LEU A 281 22.00 -16.08 11.59
N PRO A 282 22.55 -15.32 12.56
CA PRO A 282 23.80 -14.58 12.35
C PRO A 282 24.95 -15.53 11.94
N PRO A 283 25.85 -15.12 11.03
CA PRO A 283 27.01 -15.94 10.65
C PRO A 283 27.96 -16.27 11.81
N ASP A 284 27.99 -15.43 12.85
CA ASP A 284 28.81 -15.59 14.05
C ASP A 284 28.08 -16.31 15.19
N ALA A 285 26.87 -16.83 14.95
CA ALA A 285 26.13 -17.59 15.94
C ALA A 285 26.84 -18.92 16.24
N PRO A 286 26.96 -19.34 17.52
CA PRO A 286 27.68 -20.57 17.88
C PRO A 286 27.19 -21.81 17.13
N ALA A 287 25.88 -21.96 16.95
CA ALA A 287 25.32 -23.10 16.20
C ALA A 287 25.76 -23.14 14.73
N VAL A 288 25.96 -21.97 14.09
CA VAL A 288 26.42 -21.89 12.70
C VAL A 288 27.90 -22.26 12.62
N VAL A 289 28.73 -21.70 13.51
CA VAL A 289 30.18 -21.97 13.53
C VAL A 289 30.46 -23.43 13.82
N ILE A 290 29.78 -24.01 14.82
CA ILE A 290 29.94 -25.42 15.18
C ILE A 290 29.47 -26.33 14.05
N ASP A 291 28.33 -26.03 13.42
CA ASP A 291 27.89 -26.81 12.26
C ASP A 291 28.90 -26.73 11.12
N GLU A 292 29.42 -25.54 10.79
CA GLU A 292 30.47 -25.39 9.76
C GLU A 292 31.73 -26.22 10.09
N GLU A 293 32.24 -26.17 11.32
CA GLU A 293 33.40 -26.95 11.77
C GLU A 293 33.15 -28.47 11.67
N VAL A 294 31.95 -28.93 12.03
CA VAL A 294 31.59 -30.35 11.95
C VAL A 294 31.46 -30.83 10.51
N ARG A 295 30.94 -29.99 9.61
CA ARG A 295 30.76 -30.31 8.18
C ARG A 295 32.05 -30.22 7.38
N GLU A 296 33.15 -29.72 7.95
CA GLU A 296 34.49 -29.88 7.37
C GLU A 296 35.03 -31.32 7.49
N ILE A 297 34.55 -32.08 8.48
CA ILE A 297 35.02 -33.43 8.80
C ILE A 297 34.01 -34.49 8.34
N PHE A 298 32.72 -34.25 8.59
CA PHE A 298 31.65 -35.22 8.36
C PHE A 298 30.72 -34.78 7.23
N PRO A 299 30.06 -35.74 6.54
CA PRO A 299 29.07 -35.44 5.50
C PRO A 299 27.93 -34.54 5.98
N ASN A 300 27.23 -33.92 5.02
CA ASN A 300 26.05 -33.10 5.27
C ASN A 300 24.92 -33.90 5.97
N ASP A 301 24.21 -33.27 6.92
CA ASP A 301 23.05 -33.86 7.59
C ASP A 301 21.71 -33.53 6.91
N GLN A 302 21.74 -32.73 5.84
CA GLN A 302 20.57 -32.37 5.06
C GLN A 302 20.27 -33.42 3.98
N GLY A 303 19.32 -34.32 4.26
CA GLY A 303 18.91 -35.36 3.33
C GLY A 303 17.47 -35.25 2.82
N MET A 304 17.18 -35.99 1.76
CA MET A 304 15.82 -36.38 1.34
C MET A 304 15.62 -37.87 1.66
N VAL A 305 14.44 -38.25 2.14
CA VAL A 305 14.09 -39.66 2.38
C VAL A 305 12.87 -40.03 1.55
N PHE A 306 12.99 -41.11 0.79
CA PHE A 306 11.93 -41.64 -0.06
C PHE A 306 11.48 -43.01 0.48
N LEU A 307 10.22 -43.11 0.90
CA LEU A 307 9.64 -44.32 1.47
C LEU A 307 8.91 -45.12 0.41
N PHE A 308 9.24 -46.41 0.32
CA PHE A 308 8.63 -47.37 -0.58
C PHE A 308 7.85 -48.43 0.19
N GLU A 309 6.58 -48.60 -0.14
CA GLU A 309 5.69 -49.60 0.45
C GLU A 309 4.98 -50.42 -0.62
N GLY A 310 4.77 -51.71 -0.36
CA GLY A 310 4.08 -52.60 -1.30
C GLY A 310 4.18 -54.07 -0.94
N VAL A 311 3.57 -54.92 -1.77
CA VAL A 311 3.44 -56.36 -1.50
C VAL A 311 4.70 -57.17 -1.89
N ALA A 312 5.56 -56.62 -2.76
CA ALA A 312 6.69 -57.33 -3.38
C ALA A 312 8.05 -56.62 -3.18
N LEU A 313 8.25 -55.99 -2.03
CA LEU A 313 9.46 -55.20 -1.69
C LEU A 313 10.77 -56.01 -1.66
N PHE A 314 10.69 -57.34 -1.57
CA PHE A 314 11.88 -58.22 -1.57
C PHE A 314 11.97 -59.08 -2.83
N SER A 315 11.11 -58.82 -3.82
CA SER A 315 11.17 -59.51 -5.11
C SER A 315 12.38 -59.08 -5.92
N ASP A 316 12.86 -59.97 -6.80
CA ASP A 316 14.01 -59.70 -7.68
C ASP A 316 13.79 -58.42 -8.49
N GLY A 317 12.57 -58.22 -8.99
CA GLY A 317 12.22 -57.06 -9.81
C GLY A 317 12.29 -55.74 -9.04
N PHE A 318 11.80 -55.71 -7.80
CA PHE A 318 11.86 -54.50 -6.98
C PHE A 318 13.30 -54.19 -6.56
N LEU A 319 14.04 -55.19 -6.03
CA LEU A 319 15.42 -54.97 -5.56
C LEU A 319 16.36 -54.60 -6.72
N SER A 320 16.18 -55.19 -7.90
CA SER A 320 16.93 -54.78 -9.11
C SER A 320 16.60 -53.35 -9.55
N ALA A 321 15.35 -52.93 -9.42
CA ALA A 321 14.95 -51.55 -9.74
C ALA A 321 15.48 -50.55 -8.70
N LEU A 322 15.44 -50.92 -7.41
CA LEU A 322 15.97 -50.13 -6.30
C LEU A 322 17.49 -49.93 -6.42
N ASP A 323 18.22 -50.98 -6.78
CA ASP A 323 19.65 -50.92 -6.99
C ASP A 323 20.02 -50.04 -8.19
N ALA A 324 19.30 -50.21 -9.30
CA ALA A 324 19.52 -49.38 -10.48
C ALA A 324 19.18 -47.91 -10.23
N LEU A 325 18.18 -47.62 -9.40
CA LEU A 325 17.90 -46.27 -8.90
C LEU A 325 19.05 -45.76 -8.02
N THR A 326 19.55 -46.59 -7.10
CA THR A 326 20.68 -46.26 -6.21
C THR A 326 21.92 -45.88 -7.03
N SER A 327 22.28 -46.70 -8.02
CA SER A 327 23.39 -46.43 -8.94
C SER A 327 23.20 -45.14 -9.77
N ASP A 328 21.98 -44.89 -10.26
CA ASP A 328 21.68 -43.65 -10.99
C ASP A 328 21.86 -42.42 -10.09
N LEU A 329 21.38 -42.50 -8.84
CA LEU A 329 21.47 -41.43 -7.85
C LEU A 329 22.91 -41.17 -7.42
N GLU A 330 23.71 -42.21 -7.16
CA GLU A 330 25.14 -42.06 -6.84
C GLU A 330 25.93 -41.43 -8.01
N SER A 331 25.51 -41.66 -9.24
CA SER A 331 26.12 -41.03 -10.43
C SER A 331 25.66 -39.59 -10.67
N HIS A 332 24.68 -39.10 -9.92
CA HIS A 332 24.10 -37.78 -10.09
C HIS A 332 25.06 -36.70 -9.56
N ALA A 333 25.30 -35.65 -10.36
CA ALA A 333 26.35 -34.66 -10.08
C ALA A 333 26.18 -33.87 -8.77
N GLU A 334 24.93 -33.71 -8.31
CA GLU A 334 24.61 -32.98 -7.07
C GLU A 334 24.46 -33.90 -5.85
N VAL A 335 24.55 -35.22 -6.03
CA VAL A 335 24.38 -36.20 -4.95
C VAL A 335 25.75 -36.58 -4.40
N GLU A 336 25.93 -36.45 -3.08
CA GLU A 336 27.16 -36.83 -2.40
C GLU A 336 27.13 -38.30 -1.99
N LYS A 337 26.01 -38.72 -1.41
CA LYS A 337 25.85 -40.07 -0.86
C LYS A 337 24.41 -40.55 -0.94
N VAL A 338 24.24 -41.85 -1.16
CA VAL A 338 22.95 -42.52 -1.18
C VAL A 338 23.02 -43.70 -0.23
N TYR A 339 22.03 -43.85 0.65
CA TYR A 339 21.86 -45.05 1.46
C TYR A 339 20.63 -45.80 1.00
N SER A 340 20.81 -47.08 0.69
CA SER A 340 19.81 -48.01 0.19
C SER A 340 20.10 -49.40 0.74
N LEU A 341 19.13 -50.30 0.73
CA LEU A 341 19.35 -51.68 1.17
C LEU A 341 20.36 -52.46 0.30
N THR A 342 20.60 -52.02 -0.94
CA THR A 342 21.46 -52.73 -1.89
C THR A 342 22.92 -52.28 -1.84
N ASN A 343 23.20 -51.10 -1.27
CA ASN A 343 24.56 -50.58 -1.10
C ASN A 343 24.96 -50.37 0.37
N GLN A 344 24.06 -50.65 1.32
CA GLN A 344 24.38 -50.61 2.74
C GLN A 344 25.41 -51.70 3.06
N ASP A 345 26.54 -51.32 3.64
CA ASP A 345 27.58 -52.25 4.09
C ASP A 345 27.04 -53.12 5.24
N HIS A 346 27.32 -54.43 5.17
CA HIS A 346 27.00 -55.43 6.19
C HIS A 346 28.27 -56.16 6.61
N ILE A 347 28.54 -56.14 7.92
CA ILE A 347 29.70 -56.82 8.50
C ILE A 347 29.31 -58.25 8.86
N THR A 348 30.00 -59.22 8.24
CA THR A 348 29.84 -60.65 8.50
C THR A 348 31.20 -61.29 8.76
N GLY A 349 31.25 -62.53 9.24
CA GLY A 349 32.53 -63.14 9.54
C GLY A 349 32.50 -64.55 10.11
N THR A 350 33.69 -65.03 10.45
CA THR A 350 33.97 -66.33 11.05
C THR A 350 34.85 -66.14 12.29
N ASP A 351 35.30 -67.23 12.93
CA ASP A 351 36.19 -67.17 14.11
C ASP A 351 37.60 -66.62 13.81
N GLU A 352 37.98 -66.49 12.54
CA GLU A 352 39.35 -66.11 12.13
C GLU A 352 39.43 -64.75 11.42
N ASP A 353 38.32 -64.26 10.85
CA ASP A 353 38.28 -63.01 10.09
C ASP A 353 36.84 -62.47 9.95
N PHE A 354 36.71 -61.18 9.67
CA PHE A 354 35.46 -60.55 9.23
C PHE A 354 35.67 -59.87 7.88
N TRP A 355 34.59 -59.68 7.13
CA TRP A 355 34.62 -58.90 5.89
C TRP A 355 33.34 -58.06 5.77
N VAL A 356 33.40 -57.07 4.89
CA VAL A 356 32.27 -56.21 4.56
C VAL A 356 31.71 -56.65 3.21
N GLU A 357 30.39 -56.84 3.14
CA GLU A 357 29.67 -57.16 1.91
C GLU A 357 28.38 -56.33 1.83
N PRO A 358 27.79 -56.11 0.64
CA PRO A 358 26.50 -55.46 0.55
C PRO A 358 25.42 -56.22 1.34
N LEU A 359 24.54 -55.48 2.03
CA LEU A 359 23.48 -56.07 2.84
C LEU A 359 22.57 -56.98 2.01
N ILE A 360 22.23 -56.54 0.79
CA ILE A 360 21.51 -57.31 -0.22
C ILE A 360 22.32 -57.29 -1.52
N ASP A 361 23.09 -58.34 -1.77
CA ASP A 361 23.82 -58.53 -3.02
C ASP A 361 22.90 -59.01 -4.15
N LEU A 362 22.96 -58.32 -5.30
CA LEU A 362 22.15 -58.65 -6.48
C LEU A 362 22.61 -59.92 -7.17
N ASP A 363 23.90 -60.24 -7.09
CA ASP A 363 24.47 -61.43 -7.71
C ASP A 363 24.03 -62.71 -6.97
N GLU A 364 23.67 -62.58 -5.68
CA GLU A 364 23.23 -63.67 -4.81
C GLU A 364 21.70 -63.72 -4.59
N LEU A 365 20.91 -62.88 -5.26
CA LEU A 365 19.45 -62.87 -5.07
C LEU A 365 18.84 -64.26 -5.23
N ALA A 366 19.25 -65.00 -6.26
CA ALA A 366 18.72 -66.34 -6.55
C ALA A 366 18.98 -67.36 -5.43
N ASP A 367 19.98 -67.10 -4.57
CA ASP A 367 20.36 -68.02 -3.50
C ASP A 367 19.43 -67.89 -2.29
N TRP A 368 18.76 -66.75 -2.11
CA TRP A 368 17.90 -66.48 -0.95
C TRP A 368 16.44 -66.24 -1.35
N SER A 369 15.52 -66.79 -0.57
CA SER A 369 14.09 -66.49 -0.69
C SER A 369 13.79 -65.05 -0.25
N GLU A 370 12.67 -64.49 -0.73
CA GLU A 370 12.21 -63.14 -0.31
C GLU A 370 12.08 -63.01 1.21
N ALA A 371 11.72 -64.10 1.90
CA ALA A 371 11.62 -64.12 3.36
C ALA A 371 12.99 -64.04 4.05
N GLU A 372 14.00 -64.74 3.52
CA GLU A 372 15.38 -64.69 4.04
C GLU A 372 16.02 -63.32 3.78
N ARG A 373 15.79 -62.72 2.60
CA ARG A 373 16.22 -61.35 2.29
C ARG A 373 15.63 -60.34 3.27
N ARG A 374 14.33 -60.47 3.56
CA ARG A 374 13.63 -59.64 4.56
C ARG A 374 14.20 -59.85 5.95
N GLU A 375 14.37 -61.10 6.39
CA GLU A 375 14.91 -61.42 7.72
C GLU A 375 16.29 -60.81 7.90
N ARG A 376 17.18 -60.96 6.91
CA ARG A 376 18.51 -60.35 6.93
C ARG A 376 18.45 -58.83 7.00
N ALA A 377 17.68 -58.18 6.13
CA ALA A 377 17.55 -56.72 6.14
C ALA A 377 16.98 -56.20 7.48
N THR A 378 15.99 -56.88 8.07
CA THR A 378 15.43 -56.50 9.38
C THR A 378 16.35 -56.85 10.56
N GLY A 379 17.30 -57.76 10.37
CA GLY A 379 18.29 -58.15 11.38
C GLY A 379 19.52 -57.24 11.42
N ASP A 380 19.73 -56.46 10.37
CA ASP A 380 20.87 -55.55 10.24
C ASP A 380 20.70 -54.28 11.11
N ARG A 381 21.75 -53.91 11.85
CA ARG A 381 21.71 -52.79 12.80
C ARG A 381 21.60 -51.44 12.10
N PHE A 382 22.32 -51.26 10.99
CA PHE A 382 22.41 -49.99 10.29
C PHE A 382 21.16 -49.76 9.46
N ALA A 383 20.61 -50.79 8.82
CA ALA A 383 19.37 -50.71 8.06
C ALA A 383 18.12 -50.58 8.95
N LEU A 384 18.02 -51.33 10.05
CA LEU A 384 16.80 -51.37 10.87
C LEU A 384 16.41 -49.97 11.38
N ARG A 385 15.14 -49.59 11.18
CA ARG A 385 14.55 -48.27 11.43
C ARG A 385 15.10 -47.11 10.58
N SER A 386 16.19 -47.26 9.84
CA SER A 386 16.71 -46.20 8.95
C SER A 386 16.33 -46.43 7.49
N LEU A 387 16.58 -47.63 6.99
CA LEU A 387 16.33 -48.04 5.60
C LEU A 387 15.22 -49.08 5.49
N ILE A 388 14.86 -49.75 6.59
CA ILE A 388 13.80 -50.75 6.63
C ILE A 388 13.00 -50.67 7.93
N SER A 389 11.68 -50.78 7.83
CA SER A 389 10.80 -50.79 8.99
C SER A 389 10.96 -52.08 9.81
N PRO A 390 10.71 -52.07 11.13
CA PRO A 390 10.83 -53.28 11.97
C PRO A 390 9.93 -54.44 11.55
N ASP A 391 8.78 -54.12 10.93
CA ASP A 391 7.91 -55.15 10.38
C ASP A 391 8.39 -55.63 9.00
N GLY A 392 9.29 -54.93 8.31
CA GLY A 392 9.80 -55.28 6.98
C GLY A 392 8.81 -55.00 5.85
N ASN A 393 7.87 -54.08 6.03
CA ASN A 393 6.87 -53.70 5.03
C ASN A 393 7.12 -52.33 4.39
N ALA A 394 8.16 -51.61 4.80
CA ALA A 394 8.58 -50.36 4.20
C ALA A 394 10.11 -50.34 4.05
N ILE A 395 10.58 -49.83 2.90
CA ILE A 395 12.00 -49.64 2.57
C ILE A 395 12.22 -48.16 2.25
N ALA A 396 13.32 -47.58 2.69
CA ALA A 396 13.68 -46.20 2.36
C ALA A 396 14.97 -46.11 1.56
N ILE A 397 15.05 -45.07 0.73
CA ILE A 397 16.31 -44.53 0.21
C ILE A 397 16.54 -43.17 0.84
N ILE A 398 17.74 -42.95 1.38
CA ILE A 398 18.19 -41.64 1.89
C ILE A 398 19.17 -41.07 0.87
N VAL A 399 18.89 -39.87 0.38
CA VAL A 399 19.74 -39.14 -0.56
C VAL A 399 20.32 -37.92 0.13
N ILE A 400 21.64 -37.87 0.27
CA ILE A 400 22.39 -36.74 0.81
C ILE A 400 23.07 -36.03 -0.37
N PRO A 401 22.67 -34.80 -0.70
CA PRO A 401 23.35 -34.02 -1.72
C PRO A 401 24.56 -33.28 -1.17
N HIS A 402 25.43 -32.90 -2.11
CA HIS A 402 26.42 -31.85 -1.86
C HIS A 402 25.71 -30.56 -1.42
N THR A 403 26.44 -29.65 -0.78
CA THR A 403 25.85 -28.41 -0.24
C THR A 403 25.16 -27.58 -1.34
N LEU A 404 23.82 -27.59 -1.34
CA LEU A 404 22.99 -26.77 -2.22
C LEU A 404 22.60 -25.46 -1.52
N ASP A 405 23.21 -24.37 -1.95
CA ASP A 405 23.05 -23.03 -1.38
C ASP A 405 21.84 -22.24 -1.90
N ASP A 406 21.12 -22.76 -2.89
CA ASP A 406 19.95 -22.08 -3.47
C ASP A 406 18.70 -22.97 -3.49
N SER A 407 17.54 -22.32 -3.39
CA SER A 407 16.25 -23.03 -3.30
C SER A 407 15.80 -23.63 -4.63
N PHE A 408 16.28 -23.15 -5.79
CA PHE A 408 15.90 -23.71 -7.09
C PHE A 408 16.71 -24.98 -7.43
N GLY A 409 17.98 -25.06 -7.03
CA GLY A 409 18.79 -26.27 -7.10
C GLY A 409 18.16 -27.42 -6.33
N ARG A 410 17.66 -27.15 -5.11
CA ARG A 410 16.91 -28.13 -4.31
C ARG A 410 15.64 -28.65 -5.01
N ILE A 411 14.88 -27.75 -5.66
CA ILE A 411 13.70 -28.12 -6.46
C ILE A 411 14.10 -28.97 -7.67
N ALA A 412 15.16 -28.59 -8.38
CA ALA A 412 15.65 -29.32 -9.55
C ALA A 412 16.05 -30.75 -9.15
N LEU A 413 16.88 -30.88 -8.10
CA LEU A 413 17.29 -32.18 -7.58
C LEU A 413 16.10 -33.06 -7.20
N GLN A 414 15.12 -32.56 -6.46
CA GLN A 414 13.96 -33.38 -6.07
C GLN A 414 13.18 -33.86 -7.31
N ASN A 415 12.98 -33.00 -8.31
CA ASN A 415 12.30 -33.40 -9.54
C ASN A 415 13.10 -34.43 -10.34
N ASP A 416 14.42 -34.27 -10.42
CA ASP A 416 15.30 -35.23 -11.10
C ASP A 416 15.23 -36.60 -10.42
N ILE A 417 15.23 -36.65 -9.09
CA ILE A 417 15.06 -37.89 -8.32
C ILE A 417 13.69 -38.53 -8.59
N LEU A 418 12.61 -37.75 -8.57
CA LEU A 418 11.26 -38.26 -8.86
C LEU A 418 11.15 -38.78 -10.31
N GLU A 419 11.82 -38.15 -11.26
CA GLU A 419 11.89 -38.65 -12.64
C GLU A 419 12.67 -39.97 -12.73
N LEU A 420 13.77 -40.13 -11.97
CA LEU A 420 14.50 -41.40 -11.89
C LEU A 420 13.64 -42.50 -11.26
N ILE A 421 12.91 -42.20 -10.18
CA ILE A 421 11.95 -43.13 -9.55
C ILE A 421 10.90 -43.60 -10.57
N ASP A 422 10.37 -42.69 -11.39
CA ASP A 422 9.40 -43.01 -12.44
C ASP A 422 10.00 -43.87 -13.55
N ARG A 423 11.20 -43.54 -14.02
CA ARG A 423 11.93 -44.32 -15.04
C ARG A 423 12.26 -45.73 -14.59
N ARG A 424 12.37 -45.97 -13.29
CA ARG A 424 12.65 -47.28 -12.68
C ARG A 424 11.36 -48.03 -12.29
N ASP A 425 10.19 -47.54 -12.70
CA ASP A 425 8.87 -48.13 -12.40
C ASP A 425 8.57 -48.24 -10.88
N LEU A 426 9.19 -47.38 -10.07
CA LEU A 426 9.05 -47.38 -8.61
C LEU A 426 7.96 -46.42 -8.09
N THR A 427 7.37 -45.58 -8.96
CA THR A 427 6.31 -44.61 -8.58
C THR A 427 5.14 -45.23 -7.83
N ASN A 428 4.73 -46.47 -8.18
CA ASN A 428 3.61 -47.14 -7.51
C ASN A 428 3.96 -47.67 -6.11
N TYR A 429 5.25 -47.75 -5.77
CA TYR A 429 5.73 -48.13 -4.46
C TYR A 429 6.01 -46.90 -3.58
N LEU A 430 6.35 -45.75 -4.17
CA LEU A 430 6.62 -44.52 -3.44
C LEU A 430 5.37 -44.07 -2.66
N SER A 431 5.44 -44.14 -1.33
CA SER A 431 4.33 -43.79 -0.44
C SER A 431 4.50 -42.47 0.29
N ALA A 432 5.75 -42.05 0.55
CA ALA A 432 6.04 -40.77 1.22
C ALA A 432 7.40 -40.19 0.82
N GLU A 433 7.50 -38.86 0.88
CA GLU A 433 8.72 -38.08 0.72
C GLU A 433 8.92 -37.21 1.97
N ALA A 434 10.08 -37.28 2.61
CA ALA A 434 10.38 -36.50 3.80
C ALA A 434 11.83 -36.00 3.82
N GLY A 435 12.22 -35.40 4.94
CA GLY A 435 13.55 -34.82 5.16
C GLY A 435 13.59 -33.30 5.02
N GLN A 436 14.71 -32.72 5.41
CA GLN A 436 14.87 -31.26 5.47
C GLN A 436 14.73 -30.61 4.09
N ILE A 437 15.37 -31.18 3.06
CA ILE A 437 15.36 -30.56 1.73
C ILE A 437 13.96 -30.62 1.13
N THR A 438 13.24 -31.73 1.31
CA THR A 438 11.83 -31.87 0.93
C THR A 438 10.96 -30.80 1.60
N THR A 439 11.20 -30.52 2.88
CA THR A 439 10.54 -29.43 3.62
C THR A 439 10.86 -28.06 3.03
N ASP A 440 12.13 -27.78 2.73
CA ASP A 440 12.56 -26.50 2.16
C ASP A 440 12.02 -26.28 0.73
N VAL A 441 11.92 -27.35 -0.08
CA VAL A 441 11.27 -27.32 -1.39
C VAL A 441 9.79 -26.98 -1.22
N ALA A 442 9.08 -27.66 -0.33
CA ALA A 442 7.68 -27.36 -0.04
C ALA A 442 7.48 -25.90 0.40
N GLN A 443 8.34 -25.38 1.28
CA GLN A 443 8.31 -23.97 1.69
C GLN A 443 8.52 -23.02 0.50
N THR A 444 9.46 -23.36 -0.39
CA THR A 444 9.76 -22.54 -1.57
C THR A 444 8.61 -22.56 -2.58
N LEU A 445 7.95 -23.70 -2.79
CA LEU A 445 6.78 -23.81 -3.65
C LEU A 445 5.58 -23.01 -3.09
N GLU A 446 5.32 -23.10 -1.78
CA GLU A 446 4.30 -22.29 -1.11
C GLU A 446 4.59 -20.79 -1.21
N PHE A 447 5.86 -20.40 -1.04
CA PHE A 447 6.32 -19.04 -1.26
C PHE A 447 6.05 -18.55 -2.71
N LEU A 448 6.36 -19.38 -3.72
CA LEU A 448 6.11 -19.02 -5.13
C LEU A 448 4.60 -18.90 -5.42
N GLY A 449 3.79 -19.79 -4.84
CA GLY A 449 2.33 -19.69 -4.86
C GLY A 449 1.84 -18.37 -4.26
N GLN A 450 2.42 -17.95 -3.13
CA GLN A 450 2.13 -16.67 -2.49
C GLN A 450 2.42 -15.47 -3.42
N MET A 451 3.58 -15.47 -4.07
CA MET A 451 3.99 -14.38 -4.96
C MET A 451 3.11 -14.27 -6.20
N THR A 452 2.70 -15.41 -6.76
CA THR A 452 1.95 -15.46 -8.02
C THR A 452 0.45 -15.23 -7.84
N LEU A 453 -0.15 -15.66 -6.72
CA LEU A 453 -1.58 -15.55 -6.47
C LEU A 453 -1.94 -14.43 -5.48
N PHE A 454 -1.34 -14.42 -4.30
CA PHE A 454 -1.81 -13.61 -3.18
C PHE A 454 -1.40 -12.14 -3.29
N VAL A 455 -0.21 -11.84 -3.80
CA VAL A 455 0.23 -10.45 -4.03
C VAL A 455 -0.67 -9.75 -5.05
N PRO A 456 -0.91 -10.29 -6.27
CA PRO A 456 -1.85 -9.69 -7.22
C PRO A 456 -3.27 -9.58 -6.68
N LEU A 457 -3.76 -10.59 -5.94
CA LEU A 457 -5.10 -10.56 -5.35
C LEU A 457 -5.24 -9.45 -4.31
N THR A 458 -4.22 -9.25 -3.47
CA THR A 458 -4.18 -8.16 -2.47
C THR A 458 -4.21 -6.78 -3.12
N VAL A 459 -3.45 -6.59 -4.21
CA VAL A 459 -3.48 -5.36 -5.01
C VAL A 459 -4.85 -5.18 -5.68
N LEU A 460 -5.41 -6.23 -6.27
CA LEU A 460 -6.69 -6.22 -6.97
C LEU A 460 -7.83 -5.80 -6.04
N VAL A 461 -7.92 -6.39 -4.85
CA VAL A 461 -8.93 -6.03 -3.85
C VAL A 461 -8.77 -4.57 -3.42
N GLY A 462 -7.55 -4.13 -3.15
CA GLY A 462 -7.26 -2.75 -2.79
C GLY A 462 -7.70 -1.74 -3.85
N ILE A 463 -7.39 -2.01 -5.12
CA ILE A 463 -7.78 -1.18 -6.26
C ILE A 463 -9.30 -1.23 -6.50
N ALA A 464 -9.94 -2.39 -6.36
CA ALA A 464 -11.38 -2.54 -6.47
C ALA A 464 -12.11 -1.69 -5.40
N LEU A 465 -11.59 -1.67 -4.17
CA LEU A 465 -12.12 -0.82 -3.10
C LEU A 465 -11.90 0.67 -3.38
N ILE A 466 -10.73 1.09 -3.88
CA ILE A 466 -10.50 2.47 -4.33
C ILE A 466 -11.53 2.86 -5.41
N TRP A 467 -11.75 1.99 -6.40
CA TRP A 467 -12.76 2.24 -7.43
C TRP A 467 -14.15 2.38 -6.83
N LEU A 468 -14.56 1.49 -5.91
CA LEU A 468 -15.86 1.52 -5.25
C LEU A 468 -16.05 2.77 -4.36
N LEU A 469 -14.99 3.33 -3.79
CA LEU A 469 -15.08 4.50 -2.90
C LEU A 469 -15.07 5.84 -3.65
N PHE A 470 -14.28 5.93 -4.73
CA PHE A 470 -14.03 7.17 -5.44
C PHE A 470 -14.61 7.21 -6.86
N HIS A 471 -14.99 6.06 -7.42
CA HIS A 471 -15.59 5.90 -8.77
C HIS A 471 -14.80 6.63 -9.86
N ARG A 472 -13.47 6.53 -9.80
CA ARG A 472 -12.58 7.34 -10.64
C ARG A 472 -11.40 6.54 -11.17
N ILE A 473 -11.38 6.35 -12.50
CA ILE A 473 -10.33 5.59 -13.20
C ILE A 473 -8.95 6.21 -12.99
N LEU A 474 -8.82 7.55 -13.01
CA LEU A 474 -7.54 8.22 -12.74
C LEU A 474 -6.98 7.89 -11.34
N ALA A 475 -7.86 7.75 -10.34
CA ALA A 475 -7.42 7.38 -8.99
C ALA A 475 -6.91 5.94 -8.99
N VAL A 476 -7.62 5.03 -9.65
CA VAL A 476 -7.22 3.63 -9.81
C VAL A 476 -5.87 3.50 -10.52
N THR A 477 -5.70 4.12 -11.69
CA THR A 477 -4.47 3.98 -12.48
C THR A 477 -3.26 4.56 -11.76
N LEU A 478 -3.38 5.75 -11.15
CA LEU A 478 -2.29 6.32 -10.38
C LEU A 478 -1.98 5.52 -9.11
N SER A 479 -2.98 4.87 -8.50
CA SER A 479 -2.75 3.99 -7.36
C SER A 479 -1.94 2.76 -7.78
N LEU A 480 -2.28 2.12 -8.90
CA LEU A 480 -1.55 0.97 -9.41
C LEU A 480 -0.09 1.33 -9.73
N LEU A 481 0.14 2.46 -10.38
CA LEU A 481 1.50 2.96 -10.68
C LEU A 481 2.28 3.28 -9.40
N ALA A 482 1.64 3.90 -8.41
CA ALA A 482 2.29 4.19 -7.13
C ALA A 482 2.64 2.92 -6.36
N ILE A 483 1.75 1.93 -6.33
CA ILE A 483 2.00 0.62 -5.69
C ILE A 483 3.21 -0.06 -6.34
N TRP A 484 3.23 -0.15 -7.68
CA TRP A 484 4.40 -0.74 -8.37
C TRP A 484 5.69 0.03 -8.09
N ALA A 485 5.66 1.35 -8.20
CA ALA A 485 6.83 2.19 -7.95
C ALA A 485 7.40 2.02 -6.54
N VAL A 486 6.54 1.83 -5.53
CA VAL A 486 6.96 1.60 -4.14
C VAL A 486 7.42 0.16 -3.94
N VAL A 487 6.57 -0.81 -4.28
CA VAL A 487 6.82 -2.24 -4.03
C VAL A 487 8.02 -2.72 -4.84
N GLY A 488 8.04 -2.46 -6.15
CA GLY A 488 9.13 -2.85 -7.02
C GLY A 488 10.47 -2.27 -6.56
N ALA A 489 10.51 -0.97 -6.25
CA ALA A 489 11.72 -0.34 -5.75
C ALA A 489 12.18 -0.87 -4.38
N SER A 490 11.24 -1.27 -3.52
CA SER A 490 11.57 -1.84 -2.21
C SER A 490 12.10 -3.27 -2.34
N VAL A 491 11.47 -4.12 -3.17
CA VAL A 491 11.96 -5.49 -3.42
C VAL A 491 13.31 -5.47 -4.14
N ALA A 492 13.55 -4.49 -5.02
CA ALA A 492 14.85 -4.32 -5.67
C ALA A 492 16.01 -4.03 -4.71
N LEU A 493 15.74 -3.62 -3.45
CA LEU A 493 16.81 -3.43 -2.46
C LEU A 493 17.48 -4.76 -2.06
N PHE A 494 16.75 -5.88 -2.06
CA PHE A 494 17.32 -7.20 -1.73
C PHE A 494 18.49 -7.57 -2.64
N PRO A 495 18.32 -7.67 -3.98
CA PRO A 495 19.43 -7.99 -4.87
C PRO A 495 20.49 -6.88 -4.93
N LEU A 496 20.11 -5.61 -4.75
CA LEU A 496 21.08 -4.50 -4.72
C LEU A 496 22.05 -4.55 -3.53
N PHE A 497 21.60 -5.07 -2.40
CA PHE A 497 22.42 -5.23 -1.20
C PHE A 497 22.94 -6.67 -1.00
N GLY A 498 22.67 -7.58 -1.93
CA GLY A 498 23.04 -8.99 -1.80
C GLY A 498 22.33 -9.72 -0.66
N ILE A 499 21.14 -9.24 -0.27
CA ILE A 499 20.33 -9.85 0.79
C ILE A 499 19.43 -10.93 0.15
N PRO A 500 19.41 -12.16 0.67
CA PRO A 500 18.51 -13.20 0.18
C PRO A 500 17.05 -12.81 0.43
N PHE A 501 16.21 -13.03 -0.59
CA PHE A 501 14.77 -12.89 -0.48
C PHE A 501 14.18 -14.23 -0.03
N ASN A 502 13.60 -14.25 1.16
CA ASN A 502 13.11 -15.47 1.80
C ASN A 502 11.61 -15.39 2.09
N LEU A 503 11.10 -16.43 2.72
CA LEU A 503 9.70 -16.58 3.12
C LEU A 503 9.20 -15.44 4.02
N ILE A 504 10.03 -14.92 4.92
CA ILE A 504 9.68 -13.76 5.75
C ILE A 504 9.58 -12.49 4.89
N SER A 505 10.53 -12.31 3.98
CA SER A 505 10.58 -11.18 3.05
C SER A 505 9.38 -11.16 2.09
N SER A 506 8.73 -12.31 1.89
CA SER A 506 7.56 -12.48 1.04
C SER A 506 6.34 -11.64 1.47
N ILE A 507 6.28 -11.25 2.75
CA ILE A 507 5.19 -10.45 3.31
C ILE A 507 5.27 -9.00 2.80
N LEU A 508 6.47 -8.52 2.45
CA LEU A 508 6.76 -7.13 2.09
C LEU A 508 5.84 -6.57 0.98
N PRO A 509 5.64 -7.24 -0.18
CA PRO A 509 4.86 -6.68 -1.28
C PRO A 509 3.40 -6.43 -0.90
N SER A 510 2.77 -7.38 -0.20
CA SER A 510 1.39 -7.27 0.27
C SER A 510 1.26 -6.15 1.31
N LEU A 511 2.20 -6.08 2.25
CA LEU A 511 2.27 -5.06 3.30
C LEU A 511 2.42 -3.64 2.72
N LEU A 512 3.42 -3.42 1.87
CA LEU A 512 3.66 -2.09 1.27
C LEU A 512 2.55 -1.68 0.30
N SER A 513 1.94 -2.63 -0.42
CA SER A 513 0.75 -2.37 -1.23
C SER A 513 -0.39 -1.82 -0.37
N ALA A 514 -0.68 -2.48 0.76
CA ALA A 514 -1.74 -2.07 1.67
C ALA A 514 -1.48 -0.68 2.28
N LEU A 515 -0.26 -0.41 2.74
CA LEU A 515 0.13 0.90 3.27
C LEU A 515 0.10 2.01 2.21
N THR A 516 0.48 1.70 0.97
CA THR A 516 0.40 2.65 -0.15
C THR A 516 -1.05 3.04 -0.38
N ILE A 517 -1.96 2.07 -0.39
CA ILE A 517 -3.40 2.31 -0.54
C ILE A 517 -3.96 3.14 0.61
N ALA A 518 -3.56 2.87 1.85
CA ALA A 518 -3.98 3.67 3.01
C ALA A 518 -3.58 5.15 2.84
N ALA A 519 -2.32 5.43 2.49
CA ALA A 519 -1.84 6.79 2.23
C ALA A 519 -2.60 7.49 1.08
N LEU A 520 -2.88 6.75 0.00
CA LEU A 520 -3.67 7.23 -1.14
C LEU A 520 -5.10 7.59 -0.74
N VAL A 521 -5.76 6.76 0.07
CA VAL A 521 -7.13 6.98 0.55
C VAL A 521 -7.22 8.27 1.37
N HIS A 522 -6.23 8.57 2.23
CA HIS A 522 -6.17 9.85 2.94
C HIS A 522 -6.08 11.04 1.98
N LEU A 523 -5.20 10.98 0.97
CA LEU A 523 -5.07 12.02 -0.04
C LEU A 523 -6.36 12.20 -0.85
N PHE A 524 -6.93 11.11 -1.34
CA PHE A 524 -8.15 11.10 -2.15
C PHE A 524 -9.38 11.59 -1.37
N ASN A 525 -9.51 11.23 -0.10
CA ASN A 525 -10.57 11.75 0.74
C ASN A 525 -10.43 13.27 0.99
N ALA A 526 -9.19 13.76 1.16
CA ALA A 526 -8.92 15.20 1.26
C ALA A 526 -9.24 15.94 -0.06
N LEU A 527 -8.94 15.34 -1.21
CA LEU A 527 -9.32 15.88 -2.53
C LEU A 527 -10.83 15.96 -2.70
N LYS A 528 -11.55 14.90 -2.30
CA LYS A 528 -13.01 14.87 -2.31
C LYS A 528 -13.61 15.97 -1.41
N LEU A 529 -13.04 16.16 -0.21
CA LEU A 529 -13.48 17.22 0.70
C LEU A 529 -13.21 18.62 0.15
N ALA A 530 -12.03 18.85 -0.43
CA ALA A 530 -11.70 20.11 -1.08
C ALA A 530 -12.65 20.40 -2.27
N SER A 531 -13.01 19.37 -3.04
CA SER A 531 -14.00 19.48 -4.11
C SER A 531 -15.40 19.85 -3.60
N ARG A 532 -15.83 19.29 -2.46
CA ARG A 532 -17.10 19.66 -1.79
C ARG A 532 -17.14 21.11 -1.31
N ARG A 533 -15.98 21.73 -1.07
CA ARG A 533 -15.84 23.15 -0.75
C ARG A 533 -15.73 24.04 -2.00
N GLY A 534 -16.04 23.51 -3.18
CA GLY A 534 -15.99 24.24 -4.45
C GLY A 534 -14.58 24.47 -5.01
N LYS A 535 -13.53 23.89 -4.43
CA LYS A 535 -12.16 24.04 -4.94
C LYS A 535 -11.93 23.11 -6.15
N THR A 536 -11.30 23.64 -7.20
CA THR A 536 -11.01 22.92 -8.45
C THR A 536 -9.52 23.04 -8.84
N GLY A 537 -9.06 22.13 -9.71
CA GLY A 537 -7.70 22.13 -10.25
C GLY A 537 -6.60 22.21 -9.18
N LYS A 538 -5.60 23.09 -9.38
CA LYS A 538 -4.46 23.28 -8.47
C LYS A 538 -4.90 23.71 -7.06
N SER A 539 -5.94 24.54 -6.94
CA SER A 539 -6.43 25.03 -5.65
C SER A 539 -6.98 23.90 -4.78
N ARG A 540 -7.59 22.88 -5.41
CA ARG A 540 -8.06 21.67 -4.73
C ARG A 540 -6.91 20.83 -4.19
N ILE A 541 -5.87 20.62 -5.00
CA ILE A 541 -4.68 19.87 -4.59
C ILE A 541 -3.99 20.58 -3.42
N ALA A 542 -3.80 21.90 -3.50
CA ALA A 542 -3.19 22.69 -2.45
C ALA A 542 -3.98 22.60 -1.14
N ALA A 543 -5.30 22.76 -1.19
CA ALA A 543 -6.17 22.64 -0.02
C ALA A 543 -6.17 21.24 0.59
N ALA A 544 -6.08 20.19 -0.23
CA ALA A 544 -5.95 18.82 0.26
C ALA A 544 -4.60 18.62 0.96
N LEU A 545 -3.49 19.02 0.34
CA LEU A 545 -2.14 18.88 0.90
C LEU A 545 -1.98 19.68 2.21
N GLU A 546 -2.53 20.89 2.30
CA GLU A 546 -2.50 21.67 3.52
C GLU A 546 -3.15 20.92 4.70
N GLN A 547 -4.18 20.13 4.41
CA GLN A 547 -4.90 19.35 5.42
C GLN A 547 -4.18 18.07 5.83
N VAL A 548 -3.58 17.32 4.89
CA VAL A 548 -3.07 15.97 5.17
C VAL A 548 -1.55 15.85 5.22
N ARG A 549 -0.78 16.75 4.58
CA ARG A 549 0.68 16.56 4.40
C ARG A 549 1.45 16.46 5.71
N ARG A 550 1.13 17.30 6.70
CA ARG A 550 1.82 17.29 7.99
C ARG A 550 1.43 16.08 8.85
N PRO A 551 0.14 15.76 9.06
CA PRO A 551 -0.22 14.51 9.72
C PRO A 551 0.38 13.27 9.04
N ALA A 552 0.35 13.22 7.71
CA ALA A 552 0.90 12.11 6.93
C ALA A 552 2.43 11.97 7.07
N LEU A 553 3.17 13.08 7.23
CA LEU A 553 4.61 13.02 7.50
C LEU A 553 4.90 12.32 8.82
N PHE A 554 4.17 12.69 9.88
CA PHE A 554 4.39 12.09 11.20
C PHE A 554 3.91 10.65 11.24
N ASN A 555 2.80 10.31 10.57
CA ASN A 555 2.41 8.94 10.32
C ASN A 555 3.57 8.15 9.67
N ALA A 556 4.07 8.61 8.51
CA ALA A 556 5.17 7.94 7.82
C ALA A 556 6.39 7.76 8.71
N LEU A 557 6.79 8.78 9.48
CA LEU A 557 7.90 8.69 10.43
C LEU A 557 7.66 7.67 11.56
N THR A 558 6.44 7.60 12.12
CA THR A 558 6.13 6.63 13.18
C THR A 558 6.05 5.21 12.65
N THR A 559 5.49 5.02 11.46
CA THR A 559 5.45 3.71 10.80
C THR A 559 6.86 3.27 10.39
N MET A 560 7.68 4.19 9.85
CA MET A 560 9.11 3.95 9.62
C MET A 560 9.83 3.54 10.91
N ALA A 561 9.58 4.22 12.03
CA ALA A 561 10.18 3.86 13.32
C ALA A 561 9.73 2.48 13.80
N GLY A 562 8.45 2.14 13.63
CA GLY A 562 7.91 0.81 13.95
C GLY A 562 8.62 -0.29 13.16
N PHE A 563 8.76 -0.14 11.85
CA PHE A 563 9.49 -1.11 11.02
C PHE A 563 11.00 -1.11 11.25
N ALA A 564 11.62 0.06 11.39
CA ALA A 564 13.06 0.17 11.63
C ALA A 564 13.47 -0.45 12.97
N SER A 565 12.56 -0.52 13.94
CA SER A 565 12.81 -1.20 15.23
C SER A 565 13.05 -2.70 15.09
N LEU A 566 12.46 -3.35 14.07
CA LEU A 566 12.76 -4.75 13.74
C LEU A 566 14.22 -4.93 13.31
N GLY A 567 14.88 -3.85 12.90
CA GLY A 567 16.32 -3.82 12.63
C GLY A 567 17.20 -4.05 13.87
N LEU A 568 16.61 -4.04 15.08
CA LEU A 568 17.26 -4.39 16.34
C LEU A 568 17.22 -5.91 16.63
N SER A 569 16.51 -6.70 15.82
CA SER A 569 16.52 -8.15 15.91
C SER A 569 17.84 -8.70 15.37
N ASP A 570 18.35 -9.72 16.05
CA ASP A 570 19.54 -10.45 15.62
C ASP A 570 19.22 -11.49 14.53
N ILE A 571 17.94 -11.81 14.31
CA ILE A 571 17.48 -12.69 13.22
C ILE A 571 17.55 -11.92 11.88
N PRO A 572 18.45 -12.28 10.94
CA PRO A 572 18.71 -11.48 9.75
C PRO A 572 17.49 -11.23 8.85
N PRO A 573 16.59 -12.20 8.61
CA PRO A 573 15.36 -11.98 7.84
C PRO A 573 14.42 -10.93 8.44
N ILE A 574 14.26 -10.91 9.78
CA ILE A 574 13.42 -9.93 10.48
C ILE A 574 14.02 -8.53 10.32
N LYS A 575 15.35 -8.43 10.51
CA LYS A 575 16.11 -7.19 10.37
C LYS A 575 16.02 -6.62 8.96
N SER A 576 16.27 -7.44 7.93
CA SER A 576 16.24 -7.00 6.54
C SER A 576 14.84 -6.59 6.09
N LEU A 577 13.80 -7.35 6.47
CA LEU A 577 12.41 -6.98 6.22
C LEU A 577 12.07 -5.64 6.88
N GLY A 578 12.43 -5.46 8.15
CA GLY A 578 12.18 -4.23 8.91
C GLY A 578 12.77 -2.98 8.26
N LEU A 579 14.06 -3.03 7.95
CA LEU A 579 14.78 -1.89 7.34
C LEU A 579 14.30 -1.60 5.91
N THR A 580 14.02 -2.64 5.12
CA THR A 580 13.50 -2.50 3.76
C THR A 580 12.08 -1.93 3.78
N THR A 581 11.22 -2.40 4.69
CA THR A 581 9.86 -1.88 4.86
C THR A 581 9.88 -0.42 5.32
N ALA A 582 10.75 -0.05 6.27
CA ALA A 582 10.90 1.34 6.69
C ALA A 582 11.30 2.25 5.50
N THR A 583 12.23 1.81 4.66
CA THR A 583 12.60 2.52 3.42
C THR A 583 11.42 2.60 2.44
N GLY A 584 10.67 1.52 2.29
CA GLY A 584 9.44 1.48 1.50
C GLY A 584 8.40 2.49 1.99
N VAL A 585 8.20 2.64 3.29
CA VAL A 585 7.26 3.63 3.85
C VAL A 585 7.74 5.07 3.63
N ALA A 586 9.05 5.32 3.73
CA ALA A 586 9.62 6.62 3.33
C ALA A 586 9.31 6.92 1.85
N LEU A 587 9.45 5.90 0.99
CA LEU A 587 9.14 6.00 -0.43
C LEU A 587 7.64 6.21 -0.69
N ILE A 588 6.74 5.58 0.07
CA ILE A 588 5.29 5.84 0.03
C ILE A 588 5.04 7.34 0.23
N TYR A 589 5.62 7.93 1.29
CA TYR A 589 5.43 9.35 1.58
C TYR A 589 5.94 10.25 0.45
N ALA A 590 7.12 9.93 -0.10
CA ALA A 590 7.69 10.65 -1.23
C ALA A 590 6.79 10.55 -2.47
N VAL A 591 6.35 9.35 -2.85
CA VAL A 591 5.53 9.12 -4.04
C VAL A 591 4.15 9.78 -3.87
N VAL A 592 3.44 9.49 -2.78
CA VAL A 592 2.05 9.94 -2.60
C VAL A 592 1.94 11.45 -2.37
N PHE A 593 2.86 12.06 -1.61
CA PHE A 593 2.75 13.48 -1.22
C PHE A 593 3.68 14.44 -1.98
N HIS A 594 4.66 13.95 -2.74
CA HIS A 594 5.54 14.79 -3.56
C HIS A 594 5.43 14.51 -5.06
N VAL A 595 5.36 13.24 -5.47
CA VAL A 595 5.32 12.86 -6.90
C VAL A 595 3.90 12.92 -7.46
N MET A 596 2.91 12.35 -6.78
CA MET A 596 1.54 12.29 -7.29
C MET A 596 0.80 13.64 -7.37
N PRO A 597 0.94 14.59 -6.41
CA PRO A 597 0.13 15.80 -6.44
C PRO A 597 0.36 16.70 -7.67
N PRO A 598 1.60 16.90 -8.18
CA PRO A 598 1.81 17.58 -9.46
C PRO A 598 1.14 16.89 -10.66
N ILE A 599 1.14 15.55 -10.68
CA ILE A 599 0.48 14.74 -11.72
C ILE A 599 -1.05 14.96 -11.66
N LEU A 600 -1.63 14.81 -10.47
CA LEU A 600 -3.05 15.08 -10.23
C LEU A 600 -3.41 16.53 -10.54
N ALA A 601 -2.60 17.52 -10.16
CA ALA A 601 -2.86 18.93 -10.43
C ALA A 601 -3.00 19.25 -11.92
N HIS A 602 -2.33 18.47 -12.77
CA HIS A 602 -2.36 18.64 -14.23
C HIS A 602 -3.47 17.81 -14.89
N MET A 603 -3.60 16.54 -14.52
CA MET A 603 -4.52 15.57 -15.16
C MET A 603 -5.94 15.61 -14.57
N ASP A 604 -6.09 16.00 -13.31
CA ASP A 604 -7.34 15.91 -12.58
C ASP A 604 -8.10 17.25 -12.58
N LYS A 605 -8.80 17.51 -13.70
CA LYS A 605 -9.58 18.76 -13.88
C LYS A 605 -11.03 18.66 -13.42
N ARG A 606 -11.61 17.46 -13.36
CA ARG A 606 -13.01 17.25 -12.98
C ARG A 606 -13.19 17.27 -11.44
N PRO A 607 -14.29 17.85 -10.92
CA PRO A 607 -14.60 17.81 -9.48
C PRO A 607 -14.77 16.36 -9.00
N TRP A 608 -14.31 16.07 -7.78
CA TRP A 608 -14.47 14.76 -7.14
C TRP A 608 -15.84 14.71 -6.47
N GLY A 609 -16.85 14.26 -7.21
CA GLY A 609 -18.21 14.02 -6.72
C GLY A 609 -18.93 15.27 -6.20
N GLY A 610 -19.85 15.81 -7.01
CA GLY A 610 -20.88 16.76 -6.59
C GLY A 610 -22.21 16.02 -6.40
N GLY A 611 -22.74 16.04 -5.18
CA GLY A 611 -24.04 15.47 -4.86
C GLY A 611 -24.26 15.45 -3.36
N GLY A 612 -25.17 16.29 -2.87
CA GLY A 612 -25.69 16.28 -1.51
C GLY A 612 -26.54 15.03 -1.24
N GLY A 613 -25.92 13.85 -1.31
CA GLY A 613 -26.54 12.58 -0.98
C GLY A 613 -26.58 12.35 0.54
N LYS A 614 -27.61 11.64 1.00
CA LYS A 614 -27.80 11.22 2.40
C LYS A 614 -26.50 10.61 2.99
N PRO A 615 -26.27 10.74 4.32
CA PRO A 615 -25.09 10.16 4.96
C PRO A 615 -25.00 8.66 4.64
N ASN A 616 -23.84 8.25 4.12
CA ASN A 616 -23.57 6.87 3.72
C ASN A 616 -23.47 5.98 4.98
N ILE A 617 -23.54 4.66 4.83
CA ILE A 617 -23.43 3.68 5.93
C ILE A 617 -22.18 3.96 6.78
N LEU A 618 -21.03 4.23 6.15
CA LEU A 618 -19.79 4.59 6.85
C LEU A 618 -19.94 5.84 7.71
N ASP A 619 -20.67 6.87 7.24
CA ASP A 619 -20.88 8.09 8.02
C ASP A 619 -21.73 7.80 9.27
N ARG A 620 -22.72 6.90 9.15
CA ARG A 620 -23.54 6.47 10.30
C ARG A 620 -22.74 5.64 11.30
N MET A 621 -21.89 4.72 10.83
CA MET A 621 -21.04 3.91 11.69
C MET A 621 -20.03 4.76 12.46
N VAL A 622 -19.33 5.67 11.77
CA VAL A 622 -18.42 6.62 12.44
C VAL A 622 -19.18 7.47 13.44
N THR A 623 -20.35 8.01 13.05
CA THR A 623 -21.14 8.84 13.97
C THR A 623 -21.58 8.06 15.21
N GLY A 624 -22.10 6.84 15.03
CA GLY A 624 -22.54 6.00 16.14
C GLY A 624 -21.41 5.65 17.10
N THR A 625 -20.24 5.26 16.59
CA THR A 625 -19.09 4.82 17.40
C THR A 625 -18.53 5.94 18.28
N PHE A 626 -18.22 7.12 17.73
CA PHE A 626 -17.69 8.21 18.56
C PHE A 626 -18.74 8.79 19.51
N HIS A 627 -20.03 8.71 19.18
CA HIS A 627 -21.12 9.14 20.08
C HIS A 627 -21.15 8.31 21.36
N ILE A 628 -20.85 7.00 21.28
CA ILE A 628 -20.77 6.13 22.47
C ILE A 628 -19.67 6.66 23.40
N GLY A 629 -18.45 6.83 22.89
CA GLY A 629 -17.31 7.30 23.67
C GLY A 629 -17.48 8.73 24.22
N THR A 630 -18.18 9.60 23.49
CA THR A 630 -18.44 10.98 23.97
C THR A 630 -19.59 11.07 24.97
N ARG A 631 -20.63 10.24 24.85
CA ARG A 631 -21.81 10.25 25.73
C ARG A 631 -21.57 9.51 27.05
N TYR A 632 -20.84 8.40 27.00
CA TYR A 632 -20.59 7.53 28.16
C TYR A 632 -19.08 7.31 28.41
N PRO A 633 -18.29 8.38 28.61
CA PRO A 633 -16.84 8.25 28.61
C PRO A 633 -16.31 7.34 29.73
N LEU A 634 -16.82 7.45 30.96
CA LEU A 634 -16.34 6.63 32.08
C LEU A 634 -16.74 5.15 31.94
N PRO A 635 -18.01 4.79 31.62
CA PRO A 635 -18.35 3.39 31.31
C PRO A 635 -17.55 2.79 30.15
N THR A 636 -17.29 3.56 29.09
CA THR A 636 -16.48 3.09 27.95
C THR A 636 -15.04 2.77 28.37
N LEU A 637 -14.42 3.64 29.17
CA LEU A 637 -13.06 3.41 29.72
C LEU A 637 -13.04 2.19 30.64
N LEU A 638 -14.03 2.06 31.53
CA LEU A 638 -14.14 0.90 32.42
C LEU A 638 -14.32 -0.41 31.65
N MET A 639 -15.17 -0.42 30.63
CA MET A 639 -15.36 -1.60 29.77
C MET A 639 -14.07 -1.98 29.06
N GLY A 640 -13.35 -1.01 28.48
CA GLY A 640 -12.05 -1.25 27.85
C GLY A 640 -11.03 -1.83 28.84
N ALA A 641 -10.97 -1.29 30.06
CA ALA A 641 -10.10 -1.79 31.12
C ALA A 641 -10.49 -3.22 31.56
N ILE A 642 -11.78 -3.53 31.66
CA ILE A 642 -12.27 -4.87 31.99
C ILE A 642 -11.90 -5.87 30.90
N LEU A 643 -12.05 -5.53 29.62
CA LEU A 643 -11.69 -6.42 28.51
C LEU A 643 -10.18 -6.71 28.50
N ILE A 644 -9.35 -5.70 28.70
CA ILE A 644 -7.89 -5.88 28.82
C ILE A 644 -7.56 -6.73 30.04
N ALA A 645 -8.15 -6.46 31.20
CA ALA A 645 -7.91 -7.22 32.42
C ALA A 645 -8.37 -8.68 32.30
N ALA A 646 -9.48 -8.95 31.61
CA ALA A 646 -9.99 -10.29 31.35
C ALA A 646 -9.08 -11.08 30.38
N GLY A 647 -8.44 -10.39 29.43
CA GLY A 647 -7.48 -11.02 28.51
C GLY A 647 -6.08 -11.21 29.09
N THR A 648 -5.68 -10.43 30.09
CA THR A 648 -4.32 -10.45 30.68
C THR A 648 -3.84 -11.85 31.12
N PRO A 649 -4.67 -12.72 31.74
CA PRO A 649 -4.24 -14.08 32.10
C PRO A 649 -3.80 -14.95 30.93
N TYR A 650 -4.28 -14.66 29.71
CA TYR A 650 -3.91 -15.41 28.51
C TYR A 650 -2.51 -15.05 28.00
N LEU A 651 -1.92 -13.93 28.42
CA LEU A 651 -0.54 -13.59 28.08
C LEU A 651 0.46 -14.61 28.63
N ALA A 652 0.15 -15.24 29.77
CA ALA A 652 0.97 -16.29 30.35
C ALA A 652 0.90 -17.63 29.58
N LYS A 653 -0.01 -17.74 28.60
CA LYS A 653 -0.15 -18.91 27.72
C LYS A 653 0.52 -18.74 26.36
N ILE A 654 1.23 -17.62 26.14
CA ILE A 654 1.97 -17.42 24.90
C ILE A 654 3.19 -18.32 24.95
N GLU A 655 3.28 -19.21 23.98
CA GLU A 655 4.40 -20.12 23.81
C GLU A 655 5.29 -19.58 22.69
N VAL A 656 6.59 -19.55 22.96
CA VAL A 656 7.61 -19.23 21.96
C VAL A 656 8.11 -20.56 21.42
N GLU A 657 7.82 -20.80 20.15
CA GLU A 657 8.02 -22.10 19.52
C GLU A 657 8.26 -21.89 18.02
N THR A 658 9.05 -22.77 17.42
CA THR A 658 9.27 -22.84 15.98
C THR A 658 9.38 -24.30 15.59
N ASN A 659 8.40 -24.77 14.82
CA ASN A 659 8.35 -26.10 14.24
C ASN A 659 8.01 -25.96 12.76
N LEU A 660 8.97 -26.33 11.90
CA LEU A 660 8.83 -26.15 10.45
C LEU A 660 7.74 -27.03 9.84
N LEU A 661 7.50 -28.22 10.40
CA LEU A 661 6.48 -29.14 9.92
C LEU A 661 5.08 -28.58 10.19
N GLU A 662 4.89 -27.95 11.35
CA GLU A 662 3.64 -27.29 11.73
C GLU A 662 3.38 -25.96 10.99
N PHE A 663 4.36 -25.44 10.25
CA PHE A 663 4.09 -24.35 9.31
C PHE A 663 3.19 -24.79 8.15
N PHE A 664 3.04 -26.09 7.94
CA PHE A 664 2.11 -26.65 6.99
C PHE A 664 0.83 -27.10 7.68
N SER A 665 -0.31 -26.81 7.02
CA SER A 665 -1.61 -27.27 7.49
C SER A 665 -1.64 -28.81 7.65
N PRO A 666 -2.42 -29.39 8.60
CA PRO A 666 -2.40 -30.84 8.86
C PRO A 666 -2.68 -31.77 7.67
N GLY A 667 -3.31 -31.27 6.60
CA GLY A 667 -3.57 -32.05 5.37
C GLY A 667 -2.57 -31.80 4.23
N HIS A 668 -1.49 -31.05 4.47
CA HIS A 668 -0.49 -30.74 3.45
C HIS A 668 0.48 -31.92 3.27
N LYS A 669 0.81 -32.26 2.01
CA LYS A 669 1.57 -33.47 1.64
C LYS A 669 2.86 -33.64 2.44
N VAL A 670 3.72 -32.62 2.50
CA VAL A 670 5.01 -32.74 3.23
C VAL A 670 4.85 -33.12 4.71
N ARG A 671 3.76 -32.65 5.34
CA ARG A 671 3.48 -32.96 6.74
C ARG A 671 2.97 -34.38 6.90
N THR A 672 1.99 -34.77 6.08
CA THR A 672 1.43 -36.13 6.12
C THR A 672 2.47 -37.19 5.74
N ASP A 673 3.35 -36.88 4.79
CA ASP A 673 4.39 -37.80 4.34
C ASP A 673 5.49 -37.97 5.39
N THR A 674 5.90 -36.88 6.05
CA THR A 674 6.85 -36.96 7.16
C THR A 674 6.26 -37.73 8.33
N GLU A 675 5.02 -37.41 8.75
CA GLU A 675 4.31 -38.14 9.82
C GLU A 675 4.19 -39.64 9.47
N HIS A 676 3.84 -39.98 8.23
CA HIS A 676 3.73 -41.37 7.77
C HIS A 676 5.07 -42.12 7.74
N LEU A 677 6.16 -41.43 7.38
CA LEU A 677 7.50 -42.00 7.44
C LEU A 677 7.94 -42.27 8.88
N GLU A 678 7.71 -41.35 9.80
CA GLU A 678 8.09 -41.47 11.22
C GLU A 678 7.25 -42.51 11.98
N GLU A 679 6.08 -42.90 11.46
CA GLU A 679 5.34 -44.06 11.96
C GLU A 679 6.03 -45.40 11.66
N LYS A 680 6.88 -45.46 10.63
CA LYS A 680 7.51 -46.68 10.11
C LYS A 680 9.00 -46.77 10.39
N LEU A 681 9.68 -45.63 10.33
CA LEU A 681 11.12 -45.46 10.41
C LEU A 681 11.47 -44.42 11.48
N SER A 682 12.75 -44.17 11.64
CA SER A 682 13.29 -43.16 12.55
C SER A 682 12.89 -41.76 12.08
N GLY A 683 12.78 -40.85 13.05
CA GLY A 683 12.59 -39.41 12.84
C GLY A 683 13.57 -38.81 11.84
N THR A 684 13.09 -37.81 11.08
CA THR A 684 13.88 -37.13 10.04
C THR A 684 14.75 -36.00 10.57
N GLY A 685 14.53 -35.59 11.83
CA GLY A 685 15.40 -34.64 12.52
C GLY A 685 16.69 -35.31 12.99
N SER A 686 17.79 -34.56 12.98
CA SER A 686 19.09 -35.01 13.47
C SER A 686 19.67 -34.06 14.52
N LEU A 687 20.30 -34.64 15.53
CA LEU A 687 21.25 -33.97 16.44
C LEU A 687 22.54 -34.78 16.45
N ASP A 688 23.67 -34.09 16.32
CA ASP A 688 24.98 -34.73 16.41
C ASP A 688 25.60 -34.41 17.77
N VAL A 689 26.25 -35.38 18.40
CA VAL A 689 27.17 -35.13 19.53
C VAL A 689 28.56 -35.53 19.07
N VAL A 690 29.43 -34.55 18.95
CA VAL A 690 30.78 -34.72 18.46
C VAL A 690 31.72 -34.87 19.64
N PHE A 691 32.55 -35.91 19.62
CA PHE A 691 33.56 -36.22 20.63
C PHE A 691 34.95 -36.07 20.01
N THR A 692 35.82 -35.32 20.67
CA THR A 692 37.20 -35.07 20.22
C THR A 692 38.18 -35.51 21.30
N ALA A 693 39.06 -36.45 20.96
CA ALA A 693 40.10 -36.94 21.87
C ALA A 693 41.35 -36.03 21.84
N ASP A 694 42.04 -35.95 22.97
CA ASP A 694 43.28 -35.13 23.10
C ASP A 694 44.45 -35.63 22.23
N GLU A 695 44.42 -36.91 21.83
CA GLU A 695 45.51 -37.57 21.11
C GLU A 695 45.00 -38.24 19.83
N GLN A 696 45.85 -38.24 18.80
CA GLN A 696 45.55 -38.89 17.53
C GLN A 696 45.36 -40.40 17.71
N GLY A 697 44.29 -40.95 17.13
CA GLY A 697 43.89 -42.35 17.33
C GLY A 697 43.23 -42.61 18.70
N GLY A 698 42.91 -41.56 19.46
CA GLY A 698 42.29 -41.66 20.78
C GLY A 698 40.99 -42.47 20.79
N LEU A 699 40.21 -42.43 19.70
CA LEU A 699 38.98 -43.22 19.56
C LEU A 699 39.21 -44.72 19.28
N SER A 700 40.46 -45.21 19.35
CA SER A 700 40.75 -46.64 19.52
C SER A 700 40.76 -47.09 20.99
N ASN A 701 40.67 -46.16 21.94
CA ASN A 701 40.73 -46.48 23.37
C ASN A 701 39.39 -47.06 23.84
N PRO A 702 39.36 -48.32 24.36
CA PRO A 702 38.14 -48.94 24.88
C PRO A 702 37.39 -48.08 25.89
N ARG A 703 38.11 -47.30 26.71
CA ARG A 703 37.50 -46.44 27.72
C ARG A 703 36.64 -45.34 27.11
N TYR A 704 37.10 -44.72 26.01
CA TYR A 704 36.35 -43.65 25.35
C TYR A 704 35.17 -44.21 24.57
N LEU A 705 35.37 -45.30 23.82
CA LEU A 705 34.30 -45.99 23.11
C LEU A 705 33.22 -46.50 24.07
N GLN A 706 33.59 -47.05 25.23
CA GLN A 706 32.64 -47.52 26.23
C GLN A 706 31.78 -46.37 26.78
N MET A 707 32.36 -45.20 27.03
CA MET A 707 31.61 -44.01 27.45
C MET A 707 30.64 -43.55 26.36
N ILE A 708 31.08 -43.50 25.10
CA ILE A 708 30.24 -43.15 23.95
C ILE A 708 29.06 -44.14 23.82
N ARG A 709 29.30 -45.45 23.98
CA ARG A 709 28.24 -46.47 23.93
C ARG A 709 27.29 -46.39 25.13
N GLU A 710 27.76 -46.03 26.31
CA GLU A 710 26.92 -45.75 27.47
C GLU A 710 26.02 -44.54 27.23
N PHE A 711 26.56 -43.47 26.62
CA PHE A 711 25.77 -42.32 26.18
C PHE A 711 24.72 -42.71 25.13
N GLN A 712 25.07 -43.48 24.10
CA GLN A 712 24.11 -43.99 23.12
C GLN A 712 23.00 -44.79 23.79
N SER A 713 23.36 -45.73 24.69
CA SER A 713 22.37 -46.55 25.41
C SER A 713 21.46 -45.71 26.29
N TRP A 714 21.97 -44.63 26.88
CA TRP A 714 21.15 -43.66 27.61
C TRP A 714 20.20 -42.90 26.67
N ALA A 715 20.68 -42.43 25.52
CA ALA A 715 19.90 -41.68 24.55
C ALA A 715 18.79 -42.55 23.91
N GLU A 716 19.10 -43.78 23.50
CA GLU A 716 18.15 -44.76 22.93
C GLU A 716 17.02 -45.15 23.88
N ASN A 717 17.19 -44.97 25.20
CA ASN A 717 16.15 -45.23 26.20
C ASN A 717 15.15 -44.07 26.38
N ARG A 718 15.34 -42.96 25.65
CA ARG A 718 14.44 -41.82 25.70
C ARG A 718 13.34 -41.93 24.65
N GLU A 719 12.22 -41.27 24.89
CA GLU A 719 11.08 -41.26 23.96
C GLU A 719 11.28 -40.30 22.77
N ASP A 720 12.15 -39.30 22.92
CA ASP A 720 12.44 -38.25 21.94
C ASP A 720 13.60 -38.60 20.97
N VAL A 721 14.16 -39.80 21.09
CA VAL A 721 15.27 -40.32 20.26
C VAL A 721 14.87 -41.70 19.73
N ASP A 722 14.77 -41.85 18.41
CA ASP A 722 14.34 -43.13 17.80
C ASP A 722 15.50 -44.10 17.57
N LYS A 723 16.68 -43.55 17.25
CA LYS A 723 17.88 -44.29 16.90
C LYS A 723 19.14 -43.45 17.13
N THR A 724 20.24 -44.13 17.46
CA THR A 724 21.57 -43.53 17.43
C THR A 724 22.50 -44.33 16.53
N THR A 725 23.46 -43.65 15.91
CA THR A 725 24.52 -44.28 15.12
C THR A 725 25.86 -43.60 15.41
N ALA A 726 26.92 -44.38 15.60
CA ALA A 726 28.27 -43.92 15.93
C ALA A 726 29.35 -44.95 15.58
N LEU A 727 30.62 -44.54 15.64
CA LEU A 727 31.81 -45.40 15.47
C LEU A 727 31.77 -46.68 16.35
N THR A 728 31.20 -46.57 17.55
CA THR A 728 31.04 -47.68 18.50
C THR A 728 30.21 -48.81 17.93
N ASP A 729 29.18 -48.52 17.13
CA ASP A 729 28.33 -49.55 16.51
C ASP A 729 29.16 -50.42 15.54
N PHE A 730 30.01 -49.79 14.74
CA PHE A 730 30.94 -50.49 13.83
C PHE A 730 31.92 -51.37 14.58
N VAL A 731 32.53 -50.87 15.66
CA VAL A 731 33.47 -51.66 16.48
C VAL A 731 32.79 -52.89 17.10
N GLU A 732 31.52 -52.76 17.52
CA GLU A 732 30.73 -53.88 18.02
C GLU A 732 30.38 -54.90 16.92
N GLU A 733 30.01 -54.44 15.72
CA GLU A 733 29.74 -55.32 14.57
C GLU A 733 31.00 -56.05 14.10
N MET A 734 32.15 -55.36 14.03
CA MET A 734 33.43 -56.00 13.69
C MET A 734 33.81 -57.08 14.70
N ASN A 735 33.65 -56.80 16.00
CA ASN A 735 33.90 -57.80 17.04
C ASN A 735 32.91 -58.98 16.97
N TRP A 736 31.65 -58.72 16.63
CA TRP A 736 30.63 -59.76 16.43
C TRP A 736 30.96 -60.63 15.22
N GLY A 737 31.30 -60.03 14.06
CA GLY A 737 31.71 -60.73 12.85
C GLY A 737 32.93 -61.62 13.08
N PHE A 738 33.97 -61.09 13.73
CA PHE A 738 35.22 -61.81 14.04
C PHE A 738 35.06 -63.01 15.01
N HIS A 739 33.91 -63.15 15.65
CA HIS A 739 33.61 -64.24 16.59
C HIS A 739 32.43 -65.09 16.12
N SER A 740 32.39 -65.39 14.81
CA SER A 740 31.32 -66.18 14.16
C SER A 740 29.92 -65.73 14.54
N GLN A 741 29.72 -64.42 14.69
CA GLN A 741 28.41 -63.82 14.95
C GLN A 741 27.75 -64.30 16.25
N GLU A 742 28.54 -64.71 17.24
CA GLU A 742 28.00 -65.04 18.55
C GLU A 742 27.53 -63.78 19.30
N SER A 743 26.25 -63.72 19.67
CA SER A 743 25.64 -62.50 20.25
C SER A 743 26.34 -61.95 21.51
N ARG A 744 27.09 -62.79 22.25
CA ARG A 744 27.87 -62.35 23.43
C ARG A 744 29.09 -61.49 23.07
N HIS A 745 29.52 -61.50 21.81
CA HIS A 745 30.67 -60.76 21.28
C HIS A 745 30.28 -59.46 20.58
N ARG A 746 28.98 -59.16 20.43
CA ARG A 746 28.48 -57.86 19.94
C ARG A 746 28.58 -56.79 21.03
N ARG A 747 29.83 -56.42 21.36
CA ARG A 747 30.23 -55.49 22.42
C ARG A 747 31.61 -54.91 22.10
N ILE A 748 31.96 -53.79 22.71
CA ILE A 748 33.29 -53.18 22.55
C ILE A 748 34.37 -54.11 23.17
N PRO A 749 35.47 -54.41 22.46
CA PRO A 749 36.60 -55.17 23.02
C PRO A 749 37.35 -54.39 24.12
N ASP A 750 37.88 -55.10 25.12
CA ASP A 750 38.70 -54.49 26.18
C ASP A 750 40.14 -54.16 25.74
N ASN A 751 40.54 -54.60 24.53
CA ASN A 751 41.91 -54.53 24.03
C ASN A 751 42.04 -53.42 22.96
N PRO A 752 42.82 -52.35 23.20
CA PRO A 752 42.99 -51.25 22.25
C PRO A 752 43.69 -51.68 20.95
N GLU A 753 44.69 -52.58 21.02
CA GLU A 753 45.37 -53.06 19.82
C GLU A 753 44.43 -53.87 18.90
N LEU A 754 43.47 -54.59 19.48
CA LEU A 754 42.45 -55.31 18.71
C LEU A 754 41.49 -54.34 18.01
N ILE A 755 41.06 -53.29 18.69
CA ILE A 755 40.22 -52.24 18.10
C ILE A 755 40.96 -51.56 16.94
N SER A 756 42.23 -51.20 17.13
CA SER A 756 43.03 -50.61 16.05
C SER A 756 43.22 -51.56 14.86
N GLN A 757 43.28 -52.87 15.09
CA GLN A 757 43.30 -53.86 13.99
C GLN A 757 41.97 -53.91 13.24
N TYR A 758 40.84 -53.88 13.96
CA TYR A 758 39.52 -53.81 13.35
C TYR A 758 39.37 -52.57 12.46
N LEU A 759 39.70 -51.39 13.00
CA LEU A 759 39.64 -50.14 12.25
C LEU A 759 40.60 -50.10 11.05
N PHE A 760 41.71 -50.83 11.09
CA PHE A 760 42.67 -50.90 9.98
C PHE A 760 42.23 -51.87 8.87
N VAL A 761 41.58 -52.98 9.22
CA VAL A 761 41.13 -54.01 8.26
C VAL A 761 39.80 -53.61 7.62
N TYR A 762 38.99 -52.80 8.30
CA TYR A 762 37.73 -52.30 7.76
C TYR A 762 37.93 -51.58 6.43
N ASP A 763 37.28 -52.08 5.38
CA ASP A 763 37.39 -51.60 4.00
C ASP A 763 36.10 -50.93 3.49
N GLY A 764 35.05 -50.87 4.33
CA GLY A 764 33.84 -50.10 4.08
C GLY A 764 34.07 -48.59 4.14
N THR A 765 33.14 -47.83 3.57
CA THR A 765 33.28 -46.36 3.43
C THR A 765 32.39 -45.56 4.39
N ASP A 766 31.42 -46.21 5.02
CA ASP A 766 30.43 -45.60 5.92
C ASP A 766 30.96 -45.33 7.34
N LEU A 767 31.99 -46.05 7.80
CA LEU A 767 32.71 -45.77 9.05
C LEU A 767 33.14 -44.30 9.16
N PHE A 768 33.63 -43.74 8.04
CA PHE A 768 34.15 -42.38 7.99
C PHE A 768 33.05 -41.31 7.96
N ASP A 769 31.78 -41.71 7.90
CA ASP A 769 30.68 -40.79 8.18
C ASP A 769 30.57 -40.50 9.67
N TYR A 770 31.14 -41.33 10.55
CA TYR A 770 31.00 -41.23 12.01
C TYR A 770 32.33 -41.07 12.75
N SER A 771 33.46 -41.19 12.06
CA SER A 771 34.81 -40.91 12.57
C SER A 771 35.66 -40.25 11.50
N ASP A 772 36.55 -39.36 11.91
CA ASP A 772 37.60 -38.87 11.01
C ASP A 772 38.62 -39.99 10.71
N GLU A 773 39.39 -39.84 9.62
CA GLU A 773 40.41 -40.83 9.21
C GLU A 773 41.51 -41.05 10.27
N THR A 774 41.70 -40.09 11.17
CA THR A 774 42.72 -40.18 12.22
C THR A 774 42.22 -40.80 13.51
N PHE A 775 40.92 -41.14 13.59
CA PHE A 775 40.25 -41.63 14.79
C PHE A 775 40.50 -40.76 16.03
N THR A 776 40.54 -39.44 15.81
CA THR A 776 40.64 -38.41 16.85
C THR A 776 39.27 -37.85 17.18
N THR A 777 38.45 -37.64 16.15
CA THR A 777 37.14 -37.01 16.26
C THR A 777 36.08 -37.95 15.71
N GLY A 778 35.01 -38.14 16.47
CA GLY A 778 33.90 -39.00 16.10
C GLY A 778 32.58 -38.37 16.49
N ARG A 779 31.50 -38.78 15.83
CA ARG A 779 30.16 -38.29 16.15
C ARG A 779 29.20 -39.41 16.49
N VAL A 780 28.29 -39.09 17.39
CA VAL A 780 27.05 -39.85 17.61
C VAL A 780 25.93 -39.06 16.96
N THR A 781 25.32 -39.61 15.92
CA THR A 781 24.13 -39.03 15.30
C THR A 781 22.90 -39.60 15.98
N LEU A 782 22.02 -38.71 16.46
CA LEU A 782 20.73 -39.04 17.05
C LEU A 782 19.64 -38.67 16.05
N SER A 783 18.89 -39.67 15.59
CA SER A 783 17.65 -39.47 14.84
C SER A 783 16.51 -39.21 15.82
N ILE A 784 15.88 -38.03 15.72
CA ILE A 784 14.89 -37.54 16.68
C ILE A 784 13.51 -37.39 16.01
N ASN A 785 12.46 -37.70 16.77
CA ASN A 785 11.05 -37.56 16.37
C ASN A 785 10.41 -36.25 16.86
N VAL A 786 11.19 -35.39 17.50
CA VAL A 786 10.75 -34.07 17.98
C VAL A 786 11.19 -32.98 17.03
N HIS A 787 10.22 -32.18 16.57
CA HIS A 787 10.44 -31.09 15.61
C HIS A 787 10.30 -29.69 16.21
N GLY A 788 9.76 -29.60 17.44
CA GLY A 788 9.62 -28.34 18.17
C GLY A 788 10.94 -27.90 18.79
N ALA A 789 11.29 -26.64 18.61
CA ALA A 789 12.48 -26.03 19.18
C ALA A 789 12.55 -26.20 20.71
N LYS A 790 11.43 -26.12 21.43
CA LYS A 790 11.41 -26.33 22.88
C LYS A 790 11.74 -27.78 23.28
N ASP A 791 11.21 -28.75 22.54
CA ASP A 791 11.46 -30.17 22.83
C ASP A 791 12.92 -30.52 22.50
N ILE A 792 13.44 -29.99 21.40
CA ILE A 792 14.86 -30.07 21.04
C ILE A 792 15.74 -29.42 22.13
N GLN A 793 15.37 -28.25 22.65
CA GLN A 793 16.08 -27.60 23.76
C GLN A 793 16.10 -28.47 25.02
N ASN A 794 14.98 -29.11 25.37
CA ASN A 794 14.89 -30.00 26.53
C ASN A 794 15.77 -31.25 26.35
N LEU A 795 15.79 -31.82 25.14
CA LEU A 795 16.67 -32.93 24.79
C LEU A 795 18.15 -32.52 24.91
N MET A 796 18.53 -31.39 24.30
CA MET A 796 19.89 -30.85 24.40
C MET A 796 20.32 -30.57 25.85
N ALA A 797 19.43 -30.01 26.67
CA ALA A 797 19.70 -29.77 28.09
C ALA A 797 19.94 -31.09 28.84
N SER A 798 19.15 -32.12 28.55
CA SER A 798 19.32 -33.45 29.12
C SER A 798 20.64 -34.11 28.68
N ILE A 799 21.02 -33.95 27.41
CA ILE A 799 22.30 -34.43 26.87
C ILE A 799 23.46 -33.76 27.58
N ARG A 800 23.43 -32.43 27.72
CA ARG A 800 24.45 -31.66 28.45
C ARG A 800 24.57 -32.13 29.90
N GLU A 801 23.46 -32.25 30.62
CA GLU A 801 23.47 -32.71 32.01
C GLU A 801 24.07 -34.12 32.13
N HIS A 802 23.73 -35.03 31.22
CA HIS A 802 24.28 -36.37 31.21
C HIS A 802 25.80 -36.37 30.95
N LEU A 803 26.25 -35.67 29.91
CA LEU A 803 27.66 -35.62 29.53
C LEU A 803 28.53 -34.85 30.54
N GLU A 804 28.02 -33.81 31.18
CA GLU A 804 28.72 -33.13 32.28
C GLU A 804 29.00 -34.06 33.47
N GLN A 805 28.13 -35.05 33.70
CA GLN A 805 28.27 -36.01 34.81
C GLN A 805 29.11 -37.25 34.47
N HIS A 806 29.13 -37.66 33.20
CA HIS A 806 29.69 -38.96 32.78
C HIS A 806 30.86 -38.86 31.78
N SER A 807 31.15 -37.66 31.24
CA SER A 807 32.31 -37.46 30.36
C SER A 807 33.62 -37.76 31.08
N GLN A 808 34.62 -38.15 30.29
CA GLN A 808 35.95 -38.55 30.77
C GLN A 808 36.96 -37.45 30.48
N ASP A 809 37.96 -37.30 31.35
CA ASP A 809 39.10 -36.42 31.08
C ASP A 809 39.81 -36.84 29.77
N GLY A 810 40.09 -35.84 28.93
CA GLY A 810 40.74 -35.98 27.62
C GLY A 810 39.83 -36.38 26.47
N LEU A 811 38.51 -36.22 26.64
CA LEU A 811 37.53 -36.34 25.58
C LEU A 811 36.56 -35.15 25.65
N GLU A 812 36.77 -34.17 24.80
CA GLU A 812 35.89 -33.00 24.66
C GLU A 812 34.62 -33.39 23.89
N TRP A 813 33.52 -32.70 24.15
CA TRP A 813 32.26 -32.94 23.47
C TRP A 813 31.53 -31.65 23.14
N GLU A 814 30.82 -31.62 22.02
CA GLU A 814 29.97 -30.51 21.59
C GLU A 814 28.71 -31.05 20.89
N ILE A 815 27.59 -30.36 21.03
CA ILE A 815 26.33 -30.72 20.33
C ILE A 815 26.25 -29.95 19.02
N ALA A 816 26.00 -30.61 17.91
CA ALA A 816 25.90 -30.00 16.58
C ALA A 816 24.62 -30.46 15.86
N GLY A 817 24.53 -30.10 14.58
CA GLY A 817 23.45 -30.49 13.69
C GLY A 817 22.33 -29.46 13.59
N LEU A 818 21.54 -29.62 12.53
CA LEU A 818 20.54 -28.64 12.13
C LEU A 818 19.46 -28.38 13.19
N SER A 819 19.05 -29.40 13.95
CA SER A 819 18.02 -29.24 14.99
C SER A 819 18.46 -28.27 16.09
N ARG A 820 19.77 -28.24 16.42
CA ARG A 820 20.33 -27.23 17.34
C ARG A 820 20.15 -25.82 16.79
N MET A 821 20.38 -25.62 15.49
CA MET A 821 20.22 -24.30 14.86
C MET A 821 18.78 -23.78 15.00
N PHE A 822 17.77 -24.64 14.88
CA PHE A 822 16.37 -24.25 15.12
C PHE A 822 16.07 -23.96 16.59
N SER A 823 16.60 -24.77 17.50
CA SER A 823 16.50 -24.56 18.94
C SER A 823 17.10 -23.21 19.37
N ASP A 824 18.30 -22.89 18.90
CA ASP A 824 19.02 -21.67 19.29
C ASP A 824 18.35 -20.39 18.74
N GLN A 825 17.47 -20.49 17.73
CA GLN A 825 16.67 -19.36 17.24
C GLN A 825 15.66 -18.85 18.28
N VAL A 826 15.21 -19.67 19.23
CA VAL A 826 14.19 -19.29 20.24
C VAL A 826 14.67 -18.12 21.09
N ASP A 827 15.92 -18.17 21.58
CA ASP A 827 16.46 -17.11 22.44
C ASP A 827 16.63 -15.80 21.67
N LEU A 828 17.14 -15.88 20.43
CA LEU A 828 17.24 -14.74 19.53
C LEU A 828 15.88 -14.12 19.23
N LEU A 829 14.84 -14.94 19.16
CA LEU A 829 13.48 -14.50 18.90
C LEU A 829 12.90 -13.75 20.09
N ILE A 830 13.04 -14.29 21.30
CA ILE A 830 12.55 -13.65 22.54
C ILE A 830 13.22 -12.28 22.73
N ASP A 831 14.56 -12.27 22.71
CA ASP A 831 15.34 -11.07 22.94
C ASP A 831 15.12 -10.03 21.83
N GLY A 832 15.13 -10.47 20.57
CA GLY A 832 14.81 -9.64 19.41
C GLY A 832 13.40 -9.04 19.47
N GLN A 833 12.41 -9.79 19.94
CA GLN A 833 11.04 -9.30 20.07
C GLN A 833 10.90 -8.24 21.15
N ILE A 834 11.51 -8.45 22.32
CA ILE A 834 11.48 -7.47 23.42
C ILE A 834 12.20 -6.18 23.01
N LYS A 835 13.41 -6.30 22.45
CA LYS A 835 14.21 -5.16 21.98
C LYS A 835 13.47 -4.37 20.89
N SER A 836 12.93 -5.05 19.88
CA SER A 836 12.23 -4.39 18.77
C SER A 836 10.94 -3.71 19.22
N LEU A 837 10.10 -4.37 20.03
CA LEU A 837 8.84 -3.79 20.49
C LEU A 837 9.05 -2.58 21.41
N ILE A 838 9.94 -2.70 22.41
CA ILE A 838 10.27 -1.57 23.29
C ILE A 838 10.91 -0.43 22.49
N GLY A 839 11.81 -0.77 21.56
CA GLY A 839 12.42 0.19 20.64
C GLY A 839 11.38 0.94 19.81
N ALA A 840 10.41 0.23 19.22
CA ALA A 840 9.31 0.80 18.45
C ALA A 840 8.51 1.79 19.30
N LEU A 841 8.01 1.33 20.45
CA LEU A 841 7.16 2.13 21.33
C LEU A 841 7.91 3.36 21.87
N GLY A 842 9.20 3.21 22.20
CA GLY A 842 10.06 4.30 22.65
C GLY A 842 10.28 5.37 21.59
N ILE A 843 10.66 4.97 20.36
CA ILE A 843 10.87 5.92 19.25
C ILE A 843 9.56 6.58 18.85
N ILE A 844 8.46 5.83 18.79
CA ILE A 844 7.16 6.40 18.45
C ILE A 844 6.71 7.42 19.51
N PHE A 845 6.87 7.10 20.79
CA PHE A 845 6.60 8.04 21.87
C PHE A 845 7.43 9.32 21.73
N LEU A 846 8.73 9.20 21.41
CA LEU A 846 9.61 10.33 21.16
C LEU A 846 9.12 11.18 19.98
N LEU A 847 8.71 10.56 18.86
CA LEU A 847 8.17 11.26 17.69
C LEU A 847 6.85 11.98 18.03
N MET A 848 5.95 11.36 18.79
CA MET A 848 4.74 12.00 19.28
C MET A 848 5.06 13.18 20.20
N PHE A 849 6.04 13.04 21.08
CA PHE A 849 6.52 14.12 21.95
C PHE A 849 7.07 15.30 21.14
N ILE A 850 7.86 15.04 20.10
CA ILE A 850 8.36 16.08 19.19
C ILE A 850 7.21 16.78 18.44
N GLN A 851 6.24 16.03 17.94
CA GLN A 851 5.10 16.56 17.19
C GLN A 851 4.22 17.48 18.04
N TRP A 852 3.85 17.02 19.24
CA TRP A 852 2.89 17.74 20.10
C TRP A 852 3.55 18.74 21.04
N ARG A 853 4.85 18.57 21.34
CA ARG A 853 5.60 19.36 22.32
C ARG A 853 4.91 19.40 23.69
N SER A 854 4.23 18.30 24.05
CA SER A 854 3.44 18.15 25.27
C SER A 854 3.48 16.69 25.71
N LEU A 855 4.07 16.42 26.87
CA LEU A 855 4.14 15.08 27.45
C LEU A 855 2.74 14.49 27.66
N LYS A 856 1.80 15.31 28.15
CA LYS A 856 0.41 14.90 28.36
C LYS A 856 -0.25 14.47 27.05
N ASP A 857 -0.07 15.25 25.99
CA ASP A 857 -0.71 15.00 24.69
C ASP A 857 -0.15 13.71 24.07
N SER A 858 1.16 13.48 24.20
CA SER A 858 1.83 12.26 23.73
C SER A 858 1.35 11.02 24.47
N VAL A 859 1.28 11.04 25.81
CA VAL A 859 0.76 9.91 26.60
C VAL A 859 -0.70 9.61 26.25
N VAL A 860 -1.52 10.64 26.06
CA VAL A 860 -2.93 10.48 25.65
C VAL A 860 -3.05 9.80 24.28
N CYS A 861 -2.16 10.12 23.33
CA CYS A 861 -2.13 9.48 22.02
C CYS A 861 -1.52 8.07 22.06
N MET A 862 -0.64 7.77 23.02
CA MET A 862 0.01 6.47 23.10
C MET A 862 -0.96 5.36 23.55
N PHE A 863 -1.88 5.67 24.46
CA PHE A 863 -2.77 4.68 25.07
C PHE A 863 -3.63 3.86 24.08
N PRO A 864 -4.38 4.46 23.14
CA PRO A 864 -5.18 3.68 22.17
C PRO A 864 -4.31 2.81 21.25
N ASN A 865 -3.01 3.09 21.15
CA ASN A 865 -2.08 2.39 20.26
C ASN A 865 -1.39 1.19 20.93
N LEU A 866 -1.29 1.15 22.26
CA LEU A 866 -0.81 -0.05 22.97
C LEU A 866 -1.86 -1.15 23.01
N ALA A 867 -3.15 -0.79 23.00
CA ALA A 867 -4.22 -1.76 23.19
C ALA A 867 -4.33 -2.79 22.05
N PRO A 868 -4.20 -2.45 20.76
CA PRO A 868 -4.15 -3.42 19.66
C PRO A 868 -2.98 -4.40 19.77
N VAL A 869 -1.80 -3.91 20.15
CA VAL A 869 -0.59 -4.73 20.36
C VAL A 869 -0.84 -5.75 21.46
N LEU A 870 -1.35 -5.29 22.60
CA LEU A 870 -1.69 -6.16 23.72
C LEU A 870 -2.76 -7.18 23.34
N LEU A 871 -3.76 -6.76 22.56
CA LEU A 871 -4.81 -7.65 22.09
C LEU A 871 -4.25 -8.74 21.18
N ILE A 872 -3.31 -8.44 20.28
CA ILE A 872 -2.66 -9.46 19.43
C ILE A 872 -2.07 -10.58 20.31
N PHE A 873 -1.28 -10.22 21.32
CA PHE A 873 -0.70 -11.20 22.26
C PHE A 873 -1.76 -11.96 23.07
N ILE A 874 -2.81 -11.28 23.52
CA ILE A 874 -3.95 -11.94 24.19
C ILE A 874 -4.61 -12.96 23.25
N MET A 875 -4.84 -12.60 21.98
CA MET A 875 -5.45 -13.48 21.00
C MET A 875 -4.55 -14.68 20.68
N MET A 876 -3.23 -14.47 20.63
CA MET A 876 -2.27 -15.57 20.51
C MET A 876 -2.43 -16.56 21.67
N GLY A 877 -2.46 -16.09 22.92
CA GLY A 877 -2.66 -16.95 24.08
C GLY A 877 -4.07 -17.57 24.22
N ILE A 878 -5.11 -16.97 23.62
CA ILE A 878 -6.47 -17.54 23.57
C ILE A 878 -6.56 -18.68 22.55
N PHE A 879 -5.95 -18.49 21.38
CA PHE A 879 -6.02 -19.43 20.26
C PHE A 879 -4.83 -20.39 20.18
N SER A 880 -3.92 -20.35 21.15
CA SER A 880 -2.68 -21.13 21.14
C SER A 880 -1.86 -20.93 19.85
N ILE A 881 -1.75 -19.68 19.40
CA ILE A 881 -0.90 -19.32 18.27
C ILE A 881 0.50 -19.03 18.82
N TRP A 882 1.50 -19.75 18.31
CA TRP A 882 2.88 -19.59 18.73
C TRP A 882 3.47 -18.23 18.36
N LEU A 883 4.39 -17.79 19.20
CA LEU A 883 5.33 -16.73 18.87
C LEU A 883 6.53 -17.35 18.15
N ASP A 884 6.49 -17.32 16.83
CA ASP A 884 7.49 -17.84 15.90
C ASP A 884 8.14 -16.70 15.10
N VAL A 885 9.08 -17.03 14.22
CA VAL A 885 9.86 -16.04 13.46
C VAL A 885 8.97 -15.11 12.61
N ALA A 886 7.84 -15.60 12.10
CA ALA A 886 6.90 -14.81 11.32
C ALA A 886 5.94 -14.00 12.22
N THR A 887 5.41 -14.60 13.28
CA THR A 887 4.42 -13.96 14.16
C THR A 887 5.03 -12.94 15.11
N ALA A 888 6.33 -13.06 15.44
CA ALA A 888 7.08 -12.08 16.22
C ALA A 888 6.93 -10.66 15.65
N MET A 889 7.07 -10.51 14.33
CA MET A 889 7.01 -9.20 13.69
C MET A 889 5.65 -8.49 13.83
N ILE A 890 4.55 -9.25 13.97
CA ILE A 890 3.18 -8.73 13.88
C ILE A 890 2.92 -7.63 14.91
N ALA A 891 3.41 -7.77 16.13
CA ALA A 891 3.21 -6.77 17.19
C ALA A 891 3.82 -5.40 16.83
N SER A 892 5.07 -5.41 16.38
CA SER A 892 5.80 -4.19 15.98
C SER A 892 5.23 -3.59 14.69
N VAL A 893 4.85 -4.43 13.73
CA VAL A 893 4.13 -4.02 12.51
C VAL A 893 2.81 -3.35 12.87
N ALA A 894 1.96 -4.03 13.65
CA ALA A 894 0.65 -3.51 14.06
C ALA A 894 0.76 -2.22 14.86
N ALA A 895 1.75 -2.10 15.76
CA ALA A 895 2.04 -0.84 16.46
C ALA A 895 2.35 0.29 15.49
N GLY A 896 3.24 0.04 14.51
CA GLY A 896 3.64 1.03 13.51
C GLY A 896 2.49 1.48 12.59
N ILE A 897 1.54 0.60 12.30
CA ILE A 897 0.38 0.92 11.46
C ILE A 897 -0.72 1.61 12.29
N ALA A 898 -1.11 1.08 13.45
CA ALA A 898 -2.24 1.57 14.24
C ALA A 898 -2.12 3.03 14.70
N ILE A 899 -0.89 3.51 14.89
CA ILE A 899 -0.59 4.85 15.42
C ILE A 899 -1.04 5.98 14.47
N ASP A 900 -1.21 5.69 13.20
CA ASP A 900 -1.54 6.70 12.21
C ASP A 900 -2.90 7.36 12.41
N ASP A 901 -3.91 6.55 12.68
CA ASP A 901 -5.30 6.93 12.87
C ASP A 901 -5.42 7.91 14.04
N THR A 902 -4.74 7.60 15.16
CA THR A 902 -4.70 8.47 16.34
C THR A 902 -4.05 9.82 16.02
N ILE A 903 -2.97 9.86 15.23
CA ILE A 903 -2.30 11.12 14.85
C ILE A 903 -3.27 12.01 14.04
N HIS A 904 -3.99 11.45 13.08
CA HIS A 904 -4.97 12.19 12.27
C HIS A 904 -6.14 12.71 13.11
N LEU A 905 -6.68 11.87 14.00
CA LEU A 905 -7.77 12.23 14.90
C LEU A 905 -7.32 13.30 15.92
N PHE A 906 -6.20 13.10 16.60
CA PHE A 906 -5.72 14.05 17.60
C PHE A 906 -5.33 15.39 16.97
N HIS A 907 -4.65 15.39 15.81
CA HIS A 907 -4.32 16.62 15.09
C HIS A 907 -5.56 17.46 14.79
N GLY A 908 -6.62 16.81 14.28
CA GLY A 908 -7.88 17.46 13.99
C GLY A 908 -8.58 18.00 15.23
N PHE A 909 -8.53 17.25 16.34
CA PHE A 909 -9.11 17.65 17.62
C PHE A 909 -8.39 18.86 18.20
N ILE A 910 -7.06 18.80 18.36
CA ILE A 910 -6.27 19.83 19.02
C ILE A 910 -6.27 21.14 18.22
N SER A 911 -6.23 21.05 16.89
CA SER A 911 -6.33 22.22 16.00
C SER A 911 -7.65 22.97 16.20
N ARG A 912 -8.77 22.25 16.35
CA ARG A 912 -10.09 22.85 16.61
C ARG A 912 -10.20 23.42 18.02
N ARG A 913 -9.65 22.74 19.02
CA ARG A 913 -9.59 23.23 20.40
C ARG A 913 -8.81 24.55 20.50
N ARG A 914 -7.66 24.64 19.83
CA ARG A 914 -6.85 25.87 19.73
C ARG A 914 -7.58 27.01 19.00
N ARG A 915 -8.51 26.71 18.09
CA ARG A 915 -9.39 27.67 17.41
C ARG A 915 -10.67 28.05 18.17
N GLY A 916 -10.80 27.64 19.44
CA GLY A 916 -11.91 28.04 20.28
C GLY A 916 -13.11 27.08 20.33
N ALA A 917 -13.06 25.92 19.67
CA ALA A 917 -14.19 24.99 19.67
C ALA A 917 -14.40 24.33 21.05
N SER A 918 -15.67 24.11 21.41
CA SER A 918 -16.04 23.31 22.59
C SER A 918 -15.50 21.88 22.47
N LEU A 919 -15.35 21.17 23.58
CA LEU A 919 -14.81 19.81 23.61
C LEU A 919 -15.60 18.86 22.70
N ALA A 920 -16.92 18.81 22.88
CA ALA A 920 -17.82 17.98 22.08
C ALA A 920 -17.82 18.39 20.59
N THR A 921 -17.86 19.70 20.30
CA THR A 921 -17.83 20.20 18.92
C THR A 921 -16.51 19.88 18.22
N ALA A 922 -15.38 19.98 18.94
CA ALA A 922 -14.06 19.64 18.40
C ALA A 922 -13.96 18.15 18.07
N ILE A 923 -14.45 17.27 18.94
CA ILE A 923 -14.51 15.82 18.69
C ILE A 923 -15.43 15.54 17.50
N ALA A 924 -16.70 15.94 17.57
CA ALA A 924 -17.68 15.64 16.52
C ALA A 924 -17.22 16.09 15.12
N ARG A 925 -16.73 17.33 14.99
CA ARG A 925 -16.20 17.83 13.70
C ARG A 925 -14.96 17.07 13.26
N THR A 926 -14.11 16.63 14.18
CA THR A 926 -12.92 15.85 13.83
C THR A 926 -13.30 14.49 13.29
N TYR A 927 -14.16 13.75 13.99
CA TYR A 927 -14.57 12.41 13.59
C TYR A 927 -15.41 12.38 12.31
N HIS A 928 -16.26 13.38 12.06
CA HIS A 928 -16.96 13.50 10.77
C HIS A 928 -16.01 13.70 9.57
N HIS A 929 -14.82 14.25 9.79
CA HIS A 929 -13.85 14.49 8.71
C HIS A 929 -12.76 13.42 8.64
N ALA A 930 -12.02 13.22 9.74
CA ALA A 930 -10.91 12.28 9.83
C ALA A 930 -11.40 10.85 10.11
N GLY A 931 -12.41 10.66 10.95
CA GLY A 931 -12.93 9.33 11.30
C GLY A 931 -13.48 8.55 10.11
N ARG A 932 -14.02 9.23 9.09
CA ARG A 932 -14.40 8.58 7.82
C ARG A 932 -13.18 8.03 7.07
N ALA A 933 -12.07 8.78 7.06
CA ALA A 933 -10.85 8.33 6.40
C ALA A 933 -10.30 7.09 7.12
N VAL A 934 -10.14 7.20 8.44
CA VAL A 934 -9.73 6.13 9.37
C VAL A 934 -10.56 4.85 9.17
N MET A 935 -11.89 4.93 9.26
CA MET A 935 -12.77 3.77 9.02
C MET A 935 -12.56 3.15 7.63
N THR A 936 -12.37 3.99 6.61
CA THR A 936 -12.20 3.52 5.24
C THR A 936 -10.86 2.82 5.05
N THR A 937 -9.77 3.39 5.59
CA THR A 937 -8.43 2.81 5.50
C THR A 937 -8.36 1.50 6.27
N THR A 938 -8.86 1.43 7.50
CA THR A 938 -8.85 0.18 8.27
C THR A 938 -9.66 -0.92 7.58
N VAL A 939 -10.86 -0.62 7.05
CA VAL A 939 -11.67 -1.63 6.34
C VAL A 939 -10.92 -2.18 5.12
N ILE A 940 -10.22 -1.32 4.37
CA ILE A 940 -9.40 -1.76 3.25
C ILE A 940 -8.24 -2.63 3.73
N LEU A 941 -7.50 -2.18 4.75
CA LEU A 941 -6.36 -2.92 5.30
C LEU A 941 -6.80 -4.30 5.84
N CYS A 942 -7.88 -4.36 6.62
CA CYS A 942 -8.46 -5.63 7.07
C CYS A 942 -8.84 -6.52 5.88
N ALA A 943 -9.50 -5.98 4.86
CA ALA A 943 -9.87 -6.76 3.67
C ALA A 943 -8.63 -7.30 2.92
N GLN A 944 -7.54 -6.54 2.87
CA GLN A 944 -6.29 -6.95 2.23
C GLN A 944 -5.55 -8.01 3.03
N PHE A 945 -5.38 -7.83 4.34
CA PHE A 945 -4.70 -8.83 5.19
C PHE A 945 -5.52 -10.11 5.36
N SER A 946 -6.85 -10.02 5.38
CA SER A 946 -7.71 -11.21 5.47
C SER A 946 -7.59 -12.14 4.25
N ILE A 947 -7.06 -11.69 3.11
CA ILE A 947 -6.78 -12.56 1.95
C ILE A 947 -5.69 -13.57 2.29
N LEU A 948 -4.70 -13.18 3.11
CA LEU A 948 -3.58 -14.05 3.49
C LEU A 948 -4.03 -15.23 4.38
N VAL A 949 -5.21 -15.14 5.00
CA VAL A 949 -5.81 -16.24 5.78
C VAL A 949 -6.10 -17.47 4.91
N LEU A 950 -6.21 -17.29 3.60
CA LEU A 950 -6.44 -18.38 2.64
C LEU A 950 -5.16 -19.15 2.27
N SER A 951 -4.00 -18.81 2.83
CA SER A 951 -2.74 -19.54 2.58
C SER A 951 -2.74 -20.89 3.33
N ASP A 952 -2.20 -21.94 2.71
CA ASP A 952 -1.99 -23.24 3.37
C ASP A 952 -0.76 -23.24 4.29
N PHE A 953 0.09 -22.22 4.15
CA PHE A 953 1.22 -21.94 5.02
C PHE A 953 0.78 -21.14 6.26
N VAL A 954 0.85 -21.80 7.42
CA VAL A 954 0.29 -21.36 8.70
C VAL A 954 0.86 -20.01 9.17
N PRO A 955 2.17 -19.73 9.09
CA PRO A 955 2.73 -18.42 9.46
C PRO A 955 2.12 -17.24 8.70
N ILE A 956 1.89 -17.38 7.39
CA ILE A 956 1.28 -16.33 6.55
C ILE A 956 -0.19 -16.15 6.90
N LYS A 957 -0.90 -17.26 7.13
CA LYS A 957 -2.29 -17.27 7.61
C LYS A 957 -2.43 -16.54 8.95
N HIS A 958 -1.54 -16.81 9.91
CA HIS A 958 -1.51 -16.14 11.20
C HIS A 958 -1.14 -14.66 11.06
N PHE A 959 -0.18 -14.32 10.20
CA PHE A 959 0.15 -12.93 9.90
C PHE A 959 -1.07 -12.15 9.38
N GLY A 960 -1.80 -12.70 8.41
CA GLY A 960 -3.04 -12.12 7.90
C GLY A 960 -4.12 -11.96 8.97
N LEU A 961 -4.37 -13.02 9.73
CA LEU A 961 -5.40 -13.08 10.77
C LEU A 961 -5.13 -12.08 11.89
N LEU A 962 -3.96 -12.15 12.52
CA LEU A 962 -3.60 -11.33 13.67
C LEU A 962 -3.43 -9.85 13.28
N THR A 963 -2.88 -9.56 12.10
CA THR A 963 -2.82 -8.18 11.60
C THR A 963 -4.22 -7.63 11.34
N SER A 964 -5.12 -8.41 10.72
CA SER A 964 -6.51 -7.98 10.49
C SER A 964 -7.27 -7.72 11.80
N ILE A 965 -7.10 -8.60 12.80
CA ILE A 965 -7.65 -8.42 14.16
C ILE A 965 -7.06 -7.17 14.83
N GLY A 966 -5.75 -7.00 14.78
CA GLY A 966 -5.04 -5.85 15.35
C GLY A 966 -5.53 -4.53 14.75
N MET A 967 -5.66 -4.47 13.42
CA MET A 967 -6.18 -3.29 12.70
C MET A 967 -7.64 -3.01 13.08
N PHE A 968 -8.49 -4.03 13.12
CA PHE A 968 -9.87 -3.87 13.55
C PHE A 968 -9.97 -3.37 14.99
N ALA A 969 -9.13 -3.90 15.89
CA ALA A 969 -9.06 -3.45 17.27
C ALA A 969 -8.59 -2.01 17.37
N ALA A 970 -7.55 -1.60 16.62
CA ALA A 970 -7.08 -0.22 16.54
C ALA A 970 -8.22 0.73 16.18
N LEU A 971 -9.00 0.41 15.15
CA LEU A 971 -10.18 1.18 14.76
C LEU A 971 -11.23 1.28 15.88
N VAL A 972 -11.52 0.18 16.58
CA VAL A 972 -12.45 0.19 17.71
C VAL A 972 -11.94 1.11 18.83
N PHE A 973 -10.66 1.01 19.17
CA PHE A 973 -10.03 1.86 20.18
C PHE A 973 -10.04 3.33 19.77
N ASP A 974 -9.74 3.66 18.51
CA ASP A 974 -9.71 5.04 18.02
C ASP A 974 -11.08 5.67 17.82
N LEU A 975 -12.09 4.88 17.45
CA LEU A 975 -13.45 5.39 17.25
C LEU A 975 -14.31 5.38 18.51
N ILE A 976 -14.02 4.54 19.50
CA ILE A 976 -14.84 4.41 20.72
C ILE A 976 -14.09 4.84 21.98
N LEU A 977 -12.89 4.30 22.22
CA LEU A 977 -12.15 4.56 23.46
C LEU A 977 -11.47 5.94 23.43
N PHE A 978 -10.87 6.33 22.31
CA PHE A 978 -10.14 7.58 22.20
C PHE A 978 -11.01 8.84 22.43
N PRO A 979 -12.24 8.97 21.89
CA PRO A 979 -13.14 10.06 22.25
C PRO A 979 -13.44 10.12 23.76
N ALA A 980 -13.57 8.97 24.43
CA ALA A 980 -13.79 8.89 25.87
C ALA A 980 -12.56 9.39 26.65
N ILE A 981 -11.36 8.98 26.23
CA ILE A 981 -10.09 9.49 26.79
C ILE A 981 -10.03 11.01 26.63
N LEU A 982 -10.32 11.55 25.44
CA LEU A 982 -10.32 12.99 25.20
C LEU A 982 -11.34 13.74 26.06
N MET A 983 -12.54 13.18 26.24
CA MET A 983 -13.57 13.76 27.10
C MET A 983 -13.12 13.88 28.55
N VAL A 984 -12.45 12.85 29.09
CA VAL A 984 -11.96 12.85 30.48
C VAL A 984 -10.72 13.72 30.63
N ALA A 985 -9.72 13.54 29.77
CA ALA A 985 -8.42 14.22 29.87
C ALA A 985 -8.49 15.73 29.64
N TYR A 986 -9.49 16.22 28.89
CA TYR A 986 -9.65 17.64 28.55
C TYR A 986 -10.89 18.30 29.14
N ARG A 987 -11.63 17.62 30.05
CA ARG A 987 -12.84 18.15 30.71
C ARG A 987 -12.62 19.51 31.38
N HIS A 988 -11.46 19.70 32.00
CA HIS A 988 -11.14 20.88 32.82
C HIS A 988 -10.20 21.87 32.13
N VAL A 989 -9.86 21.68 30.84
CA VAL A 989 -8.95 22.57 30.12
C VAL A 989 -9.76 23.72 29.50
N PRO A 990 -9.60 24.98 29.97
CA PRO A 990 -10.34 26.12 29.44
C PRO A 990 -10.00 26.37 27.96
N VAL A 991 -10.98 26.86 27.20
CA VAL A 991 -10.79 27.25 25.81
C VAL A 991 -9.87 28.48 25.78
N VAL A 992 -8.66 28.33 25.24
CA VAL A 992 -7.77 29.47 24.98
C VAL A 992 -8.41 30.31 23.87
N ARG A 993 -9.06 31.42 24.22
CA ARG A 993 -9.49 32.43 23.25
C ARG A 993 -8.26 33.21 22.80
N SER A 994 -7.56 32.76 21.76
CA SER A 994 -6.65 33.67 21.05
C SER A 994 -7.51 34.63 20.23
N PHE A 995 -7.83 35.79 20.80
CA PHE A 995 -8.35 36.92 20.03
C PHE A 995 -7.23 37.46 19.15
N ALA A 996 -7.17 37.02 17.89
CA ALA A 996 -6.73 37.90 16.82
C ALA A 996 -7.98 38.61 16.31
N LYS A 997 -8.16 39.86 16.72
CA LYS A 997 -9.09 40.79 16.06
C LYS A 997 -8.57 41.01 14.64
N GLU A 998 -9.16 40.34 13.66
CA GLU A 998 -9.18 40.91 12.31
C GLU A 998 -10.21 42.06 12.33
N PRO A 999 -9.84 43.28 11.93
CA PRO A 999 -10.80 44.37 11.81
C PRO A 999 -11.69 44.11 10.59
N GLY A 1000 -13.00 43.92 10.80
CA GLY A 1000 -14.01 44.12 9.75
C GLY A 1000 -15.03 43.01 9.51
N VAL A 1001 -14.91 41.81 10.10
CA VAL A 1001 -15.87 40.74 9.80
C VAL A 1001 -16.90 40.59 10.92
N SER A 1002 -18.14 41.01 10.66
CA SER A 1002 -19.28 40.77 11.53
C SER A 1002 -19.57 39.27 11.66
N SER A 1003 -19.67 38.80 12.90
CA SER A 1003 -20.04 37.43 13.27
C SER A 1003 -21.40 37.01 12.67
N PRO A 1004 -21.53 35.80 12.07
CA PRO A 1004 -22.82 35.30 11.62
C PRO A 1004 -23.74 34.94 12.80
N GLN A 1005 -25.03 35.20 12.65
CA GLN A 1005 -26.05 34.91 13.66
C GLN A 1005 -26.33 33.39 13.78
N PRO A 1006 -26.86 32.92 14.93
CA PRO A 1006 -26.98 31.49 15.27
C PRO A 1006 -28.06 30.71 14.50
N LYS A 1007 -28.64 31.25 13.43
CA LYS A 1007 -29.73 30.60 12.68
C LYS A 1007 -29.28 29.81 11.46
N ASP A 1008 -28.05 29.98 10.99
CA ASP A 1008 -27.51 29.25 9.82
C ASP A 1008 -26.69 28.00 10.21
N LEU A 1009 -26.97 27.41 11.37
CA LEU A 1009 -26.20 26.31 11.98
C LEU A 1009 -27.00 25.01 12.20
N LEU A 1010 -28.06 24.79 11.43
CA LEU A 1010 -28.77 23.49 11.37
C LEU A 1010 -28.42 22.73 10.10
#